data_AF-A0A7X6QM16-F1
#
_entry.id   AF-A0A7X6QM16-F1
#
_cell.length_a   1.000
_cell.length_b   1.000
_cell.length_c   1.000
_cell.angle_alpha   90.00
_cell.angle_beta   90.00
_cell.angle_gamma   90.00
#
_symmetry.space_group_name_H-M   'P 1'
#
loop_
_entity.id
_entity.type
_entity.pdbx_description
1 polymer ?
#
loop_
_entity_poly.entity_id
_entity_poly.type
_entity_poly.pdbx_seq_one_letter_code
_entity_poly.pdbx_strand_id
1 'polypeptide(L)'
;MPAGEKSPGLDLAKQALINGWQDPENTRIELKLSRDKQLSDQGFSLSPGRITAQTTQGLLYGAYEYLRRQQTGLTLELPFSNPSYQRRLLNHWDNLDGSVERGYAGHSIFWKGRHQPEPTAEDRERWRTYAALNASIGINGAVLNNVNASPEMLSLPVLKRAAAIASELRPYGIVSYLSINFSTPISLAGLKTADPLDPEVIDWWRAKISEIYSLIPDFGGFLVKASSEGLPGPGDFGRSHAEGANMLAGLLKPYQGIVMWRAFVYKPDNSDRAKQAYEEFMPLDGQFSDNVIIQVKNGPIDFQPREPFSPLFGALQKTAVMPELQITQEYLGQEHQLAFLGGLWEECLQSDTWQKGPGSTVARCTDGSLFNQPLTAIAGVSNIGTDNNWCGHPFAAANWYAFGRLAWDNSASASEIAEEWLRLTFKPTQASEKILTSDENPSSDRNPGAEPNRSPKEDPALNHAGEEWEKEFLQPVLSMMLQSREAMVNYMMPLGLHHLFALDHHYGPEPWYDAPGQRKDWTPPYYHQADAKGLGFDRSSGGSNAVAQYREPLRSQFDNAATCPENLLLWFHHLPWDYRLQNGLSLWEELCLRYDAGLQEARRFRLVWDSVESWVDSEVFIQVQAKLRRQARDAQVWKDACLLYFQSINQLPFPEEMERPVHDLDALKKISLREATKGLFLMGVAVNSPQTRGARPAEAEQISKHFNAIVPENCMKSAVIHPEEHRYSFEASDQMLAFGESNQQVITGHCLIWHSQLAPWFCVDEQAKPVSAEVLKSRMREHIFTIMTRYKGRIKGYDVVNEAFEDNGSYRNSPFYQILGKDFIRLAFEYAHQADPEAELYYNDYNMANPAKCDAVVRMVEELKAAGCRIDGVGMQAHVHLDDPSAAAFETSILKLAAAGVKVLITEWDISILPNPYRHTGANIADRFAYSDQTDPYRKGVPEEVMKAWEHRVTELFALFLKHHEHIDRITLWGLNDGNSWRNNFPIRGRKDYALLFDRNNQPKAVVQQMIELALEAKSK
;
A
#
# COMPACT_ATOMS: atom_id res chain seq x y z
N MET A 1 26.99 -21.26 31.13
CA MET A 1 27.78 -20.02 31.27
C MET A 1 28.30 -19.95 32.70
N PRO A 2 29.54 -19.50 32.96
CA PRO A 2 29.90 -18.98 34.27
C PRO A 2 28.87 -17.91 34.66
N ALA A 3 28.38 -17.92 35.90
CA ALA A 3 27.36 -16.98 36.35
C ALA A 3 27.92 -15.54 36.30
N GLY A 4 27.46 -14.70 35.37
CA GLY A 4 27.83 -13.27 35.36
C GLY A 4 27.67 -12.50 34.04
N GLU A 5 27.80 -13.13 32.87
CA GLU A 5 27.69 -12.41 31.59
C GLU A 5 26.24 -12.35 31.09
N LYS A 6 25.63 -11.16 31.16
CA LYS A 6 24.36 -10.85 30.48
C LYS A 6 24.64 -10.69 28.98
N SER A 7 24.13 -11.62 28.16
CA SER A 7 24.16 -11.49 26.69
C SER A 7 22.72 -11.36 26.19
N PRO A 8 22.34 -10.25 25.52
CA PRO A 8 20.97 -10.01 25.07
C PRO A 8 20.39 -11.17 24.24
N GLY A 9 21.16 -11.74 23.31
CA GLY A 9 20.70 -12.87 22.48
C GLY A 9 20.37 -14.13 23.29
N LEU A 10 21.11 -14.41 24.37
CA LEU A 10 20.81 -15.55 25.25
C LEU A 10 19.52 -15.33 26.05
N ASP A 11 19.28 -14.10 26.53
CA ASP A 11 18.08 -13.79 27.30
C ASP A 11 16.83 -13.75 26.40
N LEU A 12 16.96 -13.24 25.17
CA LEU A 12 15.93 -13.33 24.14
C LEU A 12 15.61 -14.79 23.77
N ALA A 13 16.63 -15.64 23.61
CA ALA A 13 16.43 -17.07 23.31
C ALA A 13 15.64 -17.77 24.42
N LYS A 14 15.97 -17.48 25.69
CA LYS A 14 15.20 -17.99 26.83
C LYS A 14 13.77 -17.46 26.82
N GLN A 15 13.58 -16.16 26.61
CA GLN A 15 12.26 -15.54 26.62
C GLN A 15 11.37 -16.08 25.49
N ALA A 16 11.92 -16.26 24.29
CA ALA A 16 11.23 -16.89 23.17
C ALA A 16 10.74 -18.30 23.55
N LEU A 17 11.63 -19.14 24.12
CA LEU A 17 11.26 -20.48 24.57
C LEU A 17 10.20 -20.46 25.68
N ILE A 18 10.37 -19.61 26.70
CA ILE A 18 9.41 -19.49 27.81
C ILE A 18 8.02 -19.10 27.30
N ASN A 19 7.94 -18.17 26.35
CA ASN A 19 6.68 -17.66 25.84
C ASN A 19 6.04 -18.56 24.78
N GLY A 20 6.85 -19.29 24.01
CA GLY A 20 6.39 -20.03 22.83
C GLY A 20 6.26 -21.54 22.99
N TRP A 21 6.89 -22.13 24.02
CA TRP A 21 6.93 -23.59 24.19
C TRP A 21 5.56 -24.14 24.61
N GLN A 22 5.10 -25.18 23.91
CA GLN A 22 3.90 -25.93 24.31
C GLN A 22 4.26 -26.84 25.50
N ASP A 23 3.50 -26.75 26.60
CA ASP A 23 3.71 -27.46 27.88
C ASP A 23 5.01 -27.11 28.64
N PRO A 24 5.16 -25.84 29.08
CA PRO A 24 6.37 -25.36 29.72
C PRO A 24 6.63 -25.94 31.11
N GLU A 25 5.61 -26.40 31.84
CA GLU A 25 5.72 -26.77 33.27
C GLU A 25 6.59 -28.01 33.54
N ASN A 26 6.84 -28.86 32.53
CA ASN A 26 7.58 -30.11 32.68
C ASN A 26 8.81 -30.24 31.75
N THR A 27 9.22 -29.17 31.08
CA THR A 27 10.27 -29.24 30.05
C THR A 27 11.54 -28.48 30.46
N ARG A 28 12.71 -29.12 30.28
CA ARG A 28 14.02 -28.48 30.42
C ARG A 28 14.74 -28.47 29.09
N ILE A 29 15.11 -27.28 28.62
CA ILE A 29 15.89 -27.07 27.40
C ILE A 29 17.25 -26.46 27.77
N GLU A 30 18.34 -27.12 27.38
CA GLU A 30 19.70 -26.63 27.58
C GLU A 30 20.14 -25.75 26.39
N LEU A 31 20.50 -24.49 26.65
CA LEU A 31 21.16 -23.62 25.67
C LEU A 31 22.68 -23.69 25.86
N LYS A 32 23.40 -24.24 24.87
CA LYS A 32 24.83 -24.53 24.96
C LYS A 32 25.65 -23.77 23.92
N LEU A 33 26.59 -22.95 24.38
CA LEU A 33 27.65 -22.43 23.51
C LEU A 33 28.75 -23.49 23.34
N SER A 34 29.08 -23.82 22.10
CA SER A 34 30.12 -24.80 21.76
C SER A 34 30.82 -24.40 20.47
N ARG A 35 32.14 -24.57 20.42
CA ARG A 35 32.92 -24.40 19.19
C ARG A 35 32.82 -25.68 18.36
N ASP A 36 32.04 -25.63 17.29
CA ASP A 36 31.88 -26.72 16.32
C ASP A 36 32.16 -26.20 14.90
N LYS A 37 33.18 -26.76 14.24
CA LYS A 37 33.62 -26.31 12.91
C LYS A 37 32.56 -26.49 11.82
N GLN A 38 31.52 -27.29 12.05
CA GLN A 38 30.40 -27.44 11.10
C GLN A 38 29.41 -26.28 11.18
N LEU A 39 29.39 -25.53 12.28
CA LEU A 39 28.51 -24.39 12.47
C LEU A 39 29.19 -23.11 12.01
N SER A 40 28.44 -22.24 11.34
CA SER A 40 28.80 -20.84 11.15
C SER A 40 28.54 -20.03 12.42
N ASP A 41 28.95 -18.76 12.44
CA ASP A 41 28.68 -17.85 13.57
C ASP A 41 27.17 -17.67 13.86
N GLN A 42 26.32 -17.90 12.85
CA GLN A 42 24.86 -17.80 12.97
C GLN A 42 24.18 -19.17 13.05
N GLY A 43 24.94 -20.25 12.85
CA GLY A 43 24.40 -21.61 12.80
C GLY A 43 24.15 -22.22 14.17
N PHE A 44 23.37 -23.29 14.17
CA PHE A 44 23.00 -24.05 15.36
C PHE A 44 22.78 -25.53 15.05
N SER A 45 22.74 -26.35 16.09
CA SER A 45 22.29 -27.75 16.05
C SER A 45 21.27 -28.02 17.15
N LEU A 46 20.36 -28.95 16.89
CA LEU A 46 19.23 -29.28 17.76
C LEU A 46 19.26 -30.77 18.10
N SER A 47 18.95 -31.06 19.36
CA SER A 47 18.69 -32.41 19.86
C SER A 47 17.58 -32.32 20.91
N PRO A 48 16.85 -33.41 21.20
CA PRO A 48 15.83 -33.39 22.25
C PRO A 48 16.36 -32.83 23.58
N GLY A 49 15.80 -31.69 24.00
CA GLY A 49 16.15 -30.98 25.23
C GLY A 49 17.41 -30.11 25.16
N ARG A 50 18.00 -29.86 23.98
CA ARG A 50 19.22 -29.03 23.86
C ARG A 50 19.36 -28.32 22.51
N ILE A 51 19.75 -27.05 22.56
CA ILE A 51 20.14 -26.21 21.43
C ILE A 51 21.63 -25.86 21.59
N THR A 52 22.43 -26.09 20.55
CA THR A 52 23.87 -25.79 20.55
C THR A 52 24.21 -24.80 19.44
N ALA A 53 25.03 -23.78 19.73
CA ALA A 53 25.51 -22.82 18.73
C ALA A 53 26.89 -22.26 19.10
N GLN A 54 27.57 -21.60 18.15
CA GLN A 54 28.84 -20.92 18.43
C GLN A 54 28.66 -19.58 19.13
N THR A 55 27.56 -18.89 18.86
CA THR A 55 27.27 -17.54 19.36
C THR A 55 25.91 -17.50 20.04
N THR A 56 25.66 -16.47 20.85
CA THR A 56 24.34 -16.27 21.46
C THR A 56 23.28 -15.89 20.44
N GLN A 57 23.68 -15.32 19.30
CA GLN A 57 22.78 -15.08 18.17
C GLN A 57 22.36 -16.41 17.50
N GLY A 58 23.28 -17.35 17.30
CA GLY A 58 22.96 -18.70 16.82
C GLY A 58 22.03 -19.45 17.78
N LEU A 59 22.16 -19.24 19.10
CA LEU A 59 21.20 -19.78 20.08
C LEU A 59 19.80 -19.17 19.92
N LEU A 60 19.68 -17.87 19.61
CA LEU A 60 18.39 -17.23 19.37
C LEU A 60 17.71 -17.80 18.10
N TYR A 61 18.45 -17.92 16.99
CA TYR A 61 17.90 -18.55 15.78
C TYR A 61 17.54 -20.02 16.02
N GLY A 62 18.39 -20.76 16.75
CA GLY A 62 18.11 -22.15 17.12
C GLY A 62 16.88 -22.28 18.02
N ALA A 63 16.63 -21.34 18.93
CA ALA A 63 15.42 -21.31 19.74
C ALA A 63 14.15 -21.14 18.90
N TYR A 64 14.17 -20.23 17.92
CA TYR A 64 13.03 -20.04 17.02
C TYR A 64 12.79 -21.26 16.10
N GLU A 65 13.83 -21.89 15.56
CA GLU A 65 13.68 -23.15 14.82
C GLU A 65 13.16 -24.28 15.72
N TYR A 66 13.63 -24.37 16.97
CA TYR A 66 13.21 -25.39 17.91
C TYR A 66 11.71 -25.25 18.25
N LEU A 67 11.24 -24.01 18.45
CA LEU A 67 9.81 -23.70 18.61
C LEU A 67 9.01 -24.04 17.36
N ARG A 68 9.50 -23.62 16.19
CA ARG A 68 8.85 -23.89 14.90
C ARG A 68 8.66 -25.38 14.70
N ARG A 69 9.70 -26.19 14.92
CA ARG A 69 9.63 -27.66 14.81
C ARG A 69 8.62 -28.27 15.77
N GLN A 70 8.59 -27.82 17.03
CA GLN A 70 7.59 -28.28 18.00
C GLN A 70 6.17 -27.98 17.49
N GLN A 71 5.94 -26.74 17.05
CA GLN A 71 4.62 -26.26 16.65
C GLN A 71 4.12 -26.85 15.33
N THR A 72 5.03 -27.31 14.46
CA THR A 72 4.69 -27.94 13.17
C THR A 72 4.81 -29.47 13.19
N GLY A 73 5.15 -30.07 14.33
CA GLY A 73 5.27 -31.53 14.46
C GLY A 73 6.51 -32.14 13.81
N LEU A 74 7.51 -31.31 13.46
CA LEU A 74 8.78 -31.79 12.92
C LEU A 74 9.67 -32.37 14.02
N THR A 75 10.60 -33.26 13.64
CA THR A 75 11.61 -33.79 14.58
C THR A 75 12.42 -32.65 15.20
N LEU A 76 12.62 -32.73 16.52
CA LEU A 76 13.45 -31.81 17.31
C LEU A 76 14.96 -32.06 17.13
N GLU A 77 15.34 -33.10 16.38
CA GLU A 77 16.72 -33.38 16.02
C GLU A 77 17.07 -32.71 14.68
N LEU A 78 18.14 -31.91 14.68
CA LEU A 78 18.71 -31.27 13.49
C LEU A 78 20.23 -31.21 13.66
N PRO A 79 21.01 -32.03 12.94
CA PRO A 79 22.46 -32.14 13.14
C PRO A 79 23.19 -30.80 13.04
N PHE A 80 22.83 -29.96 12.06
CA PHE A 80 23.25 -28.57 11.95
C PHE A 80 22.32 -27.81 11.00
N SER A 81 22.26 -26.49 11.16
CA SER A 81 21.61 -25.55 10.24
C SER A 81 22.46 -24.28 10.15
N ASN A 82 22.81 -23.90 8.92
CA ASN A 82 23.58 -22.70 8.62
C ASN A 82 22.82 -21.86 7.58
N PRO A 83 22.82 -20.53 7.69
CA PRO A 83 22.20 -19.70 6.67
C PRO A 83 23.00 -19.74 5.35
N SER A 84 22.28 -19.74 4.23
CA SER A 84 22.82 -19.73 2.87
C SER A 84 23.50 -18.40 2.54
N TYR A 85 22.92 -17.28 3.01
CA TYR A 85 23.46 -15.94 2.83
C TYR A 85 23.95 -15.36 4.16
N GLN A 86 25.09 -14.66 4.15
CA GLN A 86 25.62 -14.00 5.36
C GLN A 86 24.73 -12.83 5.81
N ARG A 87 24.25 -12.02 4.86
CA ARG A 87 23.33 -10.90 5.07
C ARG A 87 21.96 -11.21 4.46
N ARG A 88 20.91 -11.09 5.25
CA ARG A 88 19.52 -11.41 4.86
C ARG A 88 18.67 -10.23 5.28
N LEU A 89 18.31 -9.40 4.30
CA LEU A 89 17.96 -7.99 4.53
C LEU A 89 16.54 -7.68 4.08
N LEU A 90 15.87 -6.78 4.81
CA LEU A 90 14.71 -6.07 4.29
C LEU A 90 15.07 -4.66 3.83
N ASN A 91 14.64 -4.29 2.64
CA ASN A 91 14.71 -2.94 2.12
C ASN A 91 13.36 -2.25 2.35
N HIS A 92 13.33 -1.20 3.16
CA HIS A 92 12.13 -0.40 3.40
C HIS A 92 12.09 0.78 2.44
N TRP A 93 11.00 0.92 1.71
CA TRP A 93 10.79 2.06 0.79
C TRP A 93 10.09 3.23 1.49
N ASP A 94 10.52 3.46 2.74
CA ASP A 94 9.87 4.34 3.69
C ASP A 94 10.41 5.77 3.57
N ASN A 95 9.50 6.74 3.46
CA ASN A 95 9.81 8.15 3.40
C ASN A 95 9.77 8.77 4.80
N LEU A 96 10.49 9.88 4.99
CA LEU A 96 10.57 10.58 6.27
C LEU A 96 9.22 11.11 6.78
N ASP A 97 8.28 11.39 5.89
CA ASP A 97 6.92 11.82 6.23
C ASP A 97 6.01 10.69 6.73
N GLY A 98 6.50 9.44 6.70
CA GLY A 98 5.76 8.26 7.10
C GLY A 98 5.01 7.58 5.95
N SER A 99 4.96 8.16 4.75
CA SER A 99 4.51 7.43 3.57
C SER A 99 5.50 6.33 3.19
N VAL A 100 5.01 5.29 2.53
CA VAL A 100 5.84 4.19 2.01
C VAL A 100 5.61 4.10 0.51
N GLU A 101 6.67 4.25 -0.28
CA GLU A 101 6.60 4.08 -1.73
C GLU A 101 6.32 2.61 -2.03
N ARG A 102 5.24 2.34 -2.79
CA ARG A 102 4.69 0.99 -3.01
C ARG A 102 4.38 0.25 -1.70
N GLY A 103 3.97 1.00 -0.67
CA GLY A 103 3.48 0.47 0.59
C GLY A 103 1.97 0.31 0.59
N TYR A 104 1.51 -0.89 0.96
CA TYR A 104 0.11 -1.29 0.90
C TYR A 104 -0.43 -1.75 2.27
N ALA A 105 0.29 -1.44 3.35
CA ALA A 105 0.04 -1.96 4.69
C ALA A 105 0.09 -0.86 5.77
N GLY A 106 -0.38 0.33 5.40
CA GLY A 106 -0.34 1.52 6.25
C GLY A 106 0.93 2.35 6.07
N HIS A 107 1.28 3.11 7.11
CA HIS A 107 2.43 4.01 7.13
C HIS A 107 3.71 3.28 7.54
N SER A 108 4.83 3.97 7.41
CA SER A 108 6.13 3.51 7.85
C SER A 108 6.15 3.26 9.36
N ILE A 109 6.80 2.17 9.79
CA ILE A 109 6.99 1.89 11.22
C ILE A 109 8.15 2.69 11.83
N PHE A 110 9.02 3.26 11.01
CA PHE A 110 10.25 3.94 11.45
C PHE A 110 10.08 5.46 11.52
N TRP A 111 9.38 6.04 10.55
CA TRP A 111 9.24 7.47 10.31
C TRP A 111 7.76 7.93 10.30
N LYS A 112 7.52 9.15 10.79
CA LYS A 112 6.22 9.80 11.04
C LYS A 112 6.28 11.33 10.82
N GLY A 113 7.23 11.88 10.03
CA GLY A 113 7.37 13.34 9.82
C GLY A 113 8.78 13.92 10.01
N ARG A 114 9.00 15.13 9.49
CA ARG A 114 10.33 15.80 9.46
C ARG A 114 10.77 16.44 10.79
N HIS A 115 9.83 16.79 11.66
CA HIS A 115 10.08 17.45 12.95
C HIS A 115 9.77 16.56 14.16
N GLN A 116 9.95 15.24 13.99
CA GLN A 116 9.43 14.27 14.94
C GLN A 116 9.96 14.44 16.37
N PRO A 117 9.08 14.28 17.38
CA PRO A 117 9.49 14.12 18.77
C PRO A 117 10.35 12.85 18.95
N GLU A 118 11.10 12.80 20.06
CA GLU A 118 11.85 11.61 20.48
C GLU A 118 11.00 10.33 20.41
N PRO A 119 11.58 9.16 20.08
CA PRO A 119 10.83 7.90 19.96
C PRO A 119 9.99 7.60 21.20
N THR A 120 8.70 7.31 20.98
CA THR A 120 7.77 6.95 22.06
C THR A 120 8.04 5.53 22.58
N ALA A 121 7.43 5.16 23.69
CA ALA A 121 7.47 3.78 24.18
C ALA A 121 6.82 2.79 23.19
N GLU A 122 5.75 3.23 22.52
CA GLU A 122 5.05 2.44 21.51
C GLU A 122 5.91 2.23 20.26
N ASP A 123 6.62 3.25 19.79
CA ASP A 123 7.58 3.14 18.68
C ASP A 123 8.61 2.05 18.97
N ARG A 124 9.23 2.12 20.15
CA ARG A 124 10.27 1.17 20.57
C ARG A 124 9.74 -0.25 20.69
N GLU A 125 8.54 -0.41 21.24
CA GLU A 125 7.92 -1.73 21.36
C GLU A 125 7.62 -2.31 19.98
N ARG A 126 7.08 -1.51 19.06
CA ARG A 126 6.84 -1.94 17.69
C ARG A 126 8.12 -2.34 16.98
N TRP A 127 9.23 -1.62 17.19
CA TRP A 127 10.55 -1.99 16.64
C TRP A 127 11.09 -3.30 17.23
N ARG A 128 10.87 -3.57 18.53
CA ARG A 128 11.24 -4.86 19.13
C ARG A 128 10.39 -6.00 18.57
N THR A 129 9.09 -5.81 18.39
CA THR A 129 8.23 -6.82 17.75
C THR A 129 8.69 -7.10 16.32
N TYR A 130 8.93 -6.05 15.53
CA TYR A 130 9.52 -6.17 14.19
C TYR A 130 10.85 -6.94 14.23
N ALA A 131 11.71 -6.65 15.21
CA ALA A 131 13.00 -7.32 15.34
C ALA A 131 12.86 -8.81 15.69
N ALA A 132 11.95 -9.15 16.60
CA ALA A 132 11.66 -10.53 16.98
C ALA A 132 11.11 -11.33 15.80
N LEU A 133 10.15 -10.76 15.04
CA LEU A 133 9.56 -11.40 13.87
C LEU A 133 10.62 -11.70 12.80
N ASN A 134 11.48 -10.71 12.47
CA ASN A 134 12.57 -10.91 11.51
C ASN A 134 13.59 -11.96 12.00
N ALA A 135 14.00 -11.91 13.26
CA ALA A 135 14.93 -12.89 13.82
C ALA A 135 14.36 -14.31 13.80
N SER A 136 13.04 -14.47 13.99
CA SER A 136 12.37 -15.78 13.97
C SER A 136 12.47 -16.51 12.62
N ILE A 137 12.56 -15.75 11.53
CA ILE A 137 12.74 -16.24 10.16
C ILE A 137 14.16 -15.99 9.64
N GLY A 138 15.09 -15.65 10.53
CA GLY A 138 16.51 -15.54 10.23
C GLY A 138 16.95 -14.25 9.54
N ILE A 139 16.10 -13.25 9.32
CA ILE A 139 16.49 -11.94 8.78
C ILE A 139 17.40 -11.22 9.78
N ASN A 140 18.50 -10.63 9.29
CA ASN A 140 19.55 -10.06 10.13
C ASN A 140 20.00 -8.65 9.71
N GLY A 141 19.21 -7.96 8.89
CA GLY A 141 19.39 -6.52 8.72
C GLY A 141 18.24 -5.83 8.02
N ALA A 142 18.26 -4.51 8.10
CA ALA A 142 17.22 -3.65 7.56
C ALA A 142 17.82 -2.36 7.00
N VAL A 143 17.51 -2.04 5.75
CA VAL A 143 17.70 -0.70 5.19
C VAL A 143 16.47 0.11 5.57
N LEU A 144 16.63 1.15 6.39
CA LEU A 144 15.52 1.78 7.12
C LEU A 144 14.70 2.77 6.28
N ASN A 145 15.14 3.11 5.06
CA ASN A 145 14.56 4.20 4.28
C ASN A 145 14.62 3.98 2.77
N ASN A 146 13.75 4.72 2.09
CA ASN A 146 13.56 4.66 0.66
C ASN A 146 14.85 4.80 -0.16
N VAL A 147 14.96 3.96 -1.20
CA VAL A 147 16.02 4.00 -2.20
C VAL A 147 16.00 5.28 -3.02
N ASN A 148 14.83 5.91 -3.20
CA ASN A 148 14.69 7.30 -3.64
C ASN A 148 15.04 8.24 -2.48
N ALA A 149 16.30 8.16 -2.03
CA ALA A 149 16.71 8.70 -0.74
C ALA A 149 16.64 10.24 -0.70
N SER A 150 16.04 10.76 0.37
CA SER A 150 16.15 12.18 0.72
C SER A 150 17.56 12.48 1.26
N PRO A 151 18.21 13.59 0.84
CA PRO A 151 19.44 14.06 1.45
C PRO A 151 19.33 14.28 2.98
N GLU A 152 18.13 14.61 3.47
CA GLU A 152 17.86 14.84 4.91
C GLU A 152 18.06 13.58 5.76
N MET A 153 18.11 12.39 5.16
CA MET A 153 18.41 11.14 5.86
C MET A 153 19.74 11.18 6.62
N LEU A 154 20.67 12.02 6.17
CA LEU A 154 22.00 12.20 6.78
C LEU A 154 22.09 13.44 7.68
N SER A 155 20.95 14.06 8.03
CA SER A 155 20.88 15.13 9.04
C SER A 155 20.97 14.56 10.45
N LEU A 156 21.54 15.32 11.37
CA LEU A 156 21.76 14.86 12.76
C LEU A 156 20.47 14.41 13.48
N PRO A 157 19.31 15.11 13.39
CA PRO A 157 18.07 14.65 14.01
C PRO A 157 17.61 13.28 13.49
N VAL A 158 17.69 13.07 12.18
CA VAL A 158 17.31 11.79 11.57
C VAL A 158 18.28 10.68 11.98
N LEU A 159 19.60 10.96 12.00
CA LEU A 159 20.61 9.99 12.45
C LEU A 159 20.44 9.60 13.92
N LYS A 160 20.02 10.51 14.80
CA LYS A 160 19.69 10.17 16.19
C LYS A 160 18.50 9.22 16.29
N ARG A 161 17.46 9.43 15.49
CA ARG A 161 16.32 8.50 15.43
C ARG A 161 16.73 7.15 14.86
N ALA A 162 17.53 7.14 13.78
CA ALA A 162 18.10 5.91 13.22
C ALA A 162 18.93 5.14 14.28
N ALA A 163 19.68 5.85 15.12
CA ALA A 163 20.42 5.23 16.23
C ALA A 163 19.50 4.63 17.29
N ALA A 164 18.39 5.29 17.61
CA ALA A 164 17.38 4.74 18.51
C ALA A 164 16.74 3.47 17.93
N ILE A 165 16.39 3.46 16.65
CA ILE A 165 15.89 2.26 15.95
C ILE A 165 16.92 1.14 16.03
N ALA A 166 18.15 1.42 15.58
CA ALA A 166 19.25 0.44 15.60
C ALA A 166 19.50 -0.14 17.00
N SER A 167 19.30 0.64 18.06
CA SER A 167 19.44 0.17 19.44
C SER A 167 18.43 -0.90 19.84
N GLU A 168 17.18 -0.82 19.34
CA GLU A 168 16.14 -1.81 19.61
C GLU A 168 16.28 -3.05 18.71
N LEU A 169 16.83 -2.89 17.50
CA LEU A 169 17.04 -3.97 16.54
C LEU A 169 18.28 -4.84 16.86
N ARG A 170 19.36 -4.21 17.36
CA ARG A 170 20.66 -4.85 17.62
C ARG A 170 20.60 -6.12 18.50
N PRO A 171 19.83 -6.18 19.61
CA PRO A 171 19.75 -7.39 20.44
C PRO A 171 19.29 -8.65 19.69
N TYR A 172 18.53 -8.47 18.61
CA TYR A 172 18.00 -9.55 17.77
C TYR A 172 18.94 -9.92 16.61
N GLY A 173 20.11 -9.28 16.52
CA GLY A 173 21.10 -9.50 15.47
C GLY A 173 20.78 -8.77 14.17
N ILE A 174 19.91 -7.76 14.19
CA ILE A 174 19.50 -7.00 13.01
C ILE A 174 20.37 -5.76 12.87
N VAL A 175 21.22 -5.77 11.84
CA VAL A 175 22.10 -4.63 11.49
C VAL A 175 21.32 -3.59 10.70
N SER A 176 21.47 -2.32 11.07
CA SER A 176 20.80 -1.20 10.38
C SER A 176 21.67 -0.61 9.27
N TYR A 177 21.04 -0.28 8.15
CA TYR A 177 21.61 0.34 6.96
C TYR A 177 20.75 1.54 6.55
N LEU A 178 21.32 2.45 5.75
CA LEU A 178 20.57 3.58 5.17
C LEU A 178 20.75 3.62 3.66
N SER A 179 19.66 3.93 2.94
CA SER A 179 19.77 4.37 1.56
C SER A 179 20.25 5.81 1.51
N ILE A 180 21.19 6.13 0.62
CA ILE A 180 21.75 7.49 0.49
C ILE A 180 21.50 8.09 -0.89
N ASN A 181 21.39 9.41 -0.92
CA ASN A 181 21.40 10.18 -2.16
C ASN A 181 22.85 10.50 -2.53
N PHE A 182 23.28 10.14 -3.74
CA PHE A 182 24.66 10.32 -4.17
C PHE A 182 25.08 11.81 -4.17
N SER A 183 24.16 12.73 -4.47
CA SER A 183 24.42 14.17 -4.50
C SER A 183 24.21 14.88 -3.14
N THR A 184 24.07 14.14 -2.04
CA THR A 184 23.93 14.74 -0.69
C THR A 184 25.01 15.80 -0.36
N PRO A 185 26.28 15.66 -0.76
CA PRO A 185 27.28 16.72 -0.54
C PRO A 185 26.84 18.09 -1.07
N ILE A 186 26.16 18.13 -2.23
CA ILE A 186 25.62 19.36 -2.82
C ILE A 186 24.41 19.85 -2.01
N SER A 187 23.40 19.00 -1.88
CA SER A 187 22.08 19.42 -1.39
C SER A 187 22.02 19.67 0.12
N LEU A 188 22.85 18.97 0.92
CA LEU A 188 22.86 19.10 2.38
C LEU A 188 24.01 19.97 2.90
N ALA A 189 25.18 19.93 2.24
CA ALA A 189 26.37 20.64 2.71
C ALA A 189 26.79 21.83 1.83
N GLY A 190 26.10 22.06 0.72
CA GLY A 190 26.36 23.21 -0.16
C GLY A 190 27.66 23.10 -0.96
N LEU A 191 28.23 21.89 -1.12
CA LEU A 191 29.36 21.69 -2.02
C LEU A 191 28.94 21.95 -3.48
N LYS A 192 29.90 22.32 -4.32
CA LYS A 192 29.65 22.63 -5.73
C LYS A 192 29.50 21.38 -6.61
N THR A 193 29.92 20.22 -6.11
CA THR A 193 29.98 18.96 -6.87
C THR A 193 29.70 17.77 -5.93
N ALA A 194 29.40 16.62 -6.54
CA ALA A 194 29.36 15.32 -5.89
C ALA A 194 30.22 14.29 -6.65
N ASP A 195 31.22 14.75 -7.43
CA ASP A 195 32.19 13.87 -8.09
C ASP A 195 32.92 13.03 -7.01
N PRO A 196 32.85 11.69 -7.07
CA PRO A 196 33.46 10.81 -6.07
C PRO A 196 34.99 10.91 -6.02
N LEU A 197 35.66 11.51 -7.01
CA LEU A 197 37.11 11.72 -6.99
C LEU A 197 37.51 13.13 -6.53
N ASP A 198 36.55 14.00 -6.25
CA ASP A 198 36.82 15.34 -5.71
C ASP A 198 37.24 15.25 -4.22
N PRO A 199 38.38 15.86 -3.82
CA PRO A 199 38.86 15.82 -2.44
C PRO A 199 37.86 16.36 -1.41
N GLU A 200 37.10 17.43 -1.72
CA GLU A 200 36.13 18.00 -0.78
C GLU A 200 34.94 17.05 -0.57
N VAL A 201 34.52 16.34 -1.63
CA VAL A 201 33.47 15.32 -1.56
C VAL A 201 33.92 14.13 -0.72
N ILE A 202 35.15 13.66 -0.91
CA ILE A 202 35.73 12.55 -0.13
C ILE A 202 35.83 12.93 1.35
N ASP A 203 36.31 14.14 1.65
CA ASP A 203 36.46 14.65 3.02
C ASP A 203 35.10 14.78 3.70
N TRP A 204 34.09 15.25 2.97
CA TRP A 204 32.71 15.33 3.48
C TRP A 204 32.15 13.95 3.82
N TRP A 205 32.26 12.98 2.90
CA TRP A 205 31.78 11.62 3.16
C TRP A 205 32.54 10.97 4.33
N ARG A 206 33.85 11.20 4.45
CA ARG A 206 34.64 10.69 5.59
C ARG A 206 34.12 11.23 6.92
N ALA A 207 33.88 12.53 7.00
CA ALA A 207 33.34 13.17 8.19
C ALA A 207 31.93 12.64 8.52
N LYS A 208 31.06 12.54 7.51
CA LYS A 208 29.69 12.05 7.68
C LYS A 208 29.64 10.60 8.12
N ILE A 209 30.45 9.72 7.52
CA ILE A 209 30.58 8.32 7.91
C ILE A 209 31.06 8.22 9.36
N SER A 210 32.07 9.01 9.75
CA SER A 210 32.54 9.03 11.13
C SER A 210 31.46 9.48 12.12
N GLU A 211 30.61 10.45 11.77
CA GLU A 211 29.46 10.87 12.57
C GLU A 211 28.44 9.73 12.73
N ILE A 212 28.10 9.04 11.64
CA ILE A 212 27.17 7.89 11.68
C ILE A 212 27.70 6.80 12.62
N TYR A 213 28.96 6.39 12.47
CA TYR A 213 29.53 5.34 13.33
C TYR A 213 29.71 5.79 14.79
N SER A 214 29.81 7.09 15.07
CA SER A 214 29.77 7.59 16.44
C SER A 214 28.41 7.39 17.12
N LEU A 215 27.33 7.44 16.33
CA LEU A 215 25.94 7.27 16.81
C LEU A 215 25.50 5.81 16.77
N ILE A 216 25.97 5.07 15.77
CA ILE A 216 25.62 3.67 15.48
C ILE A 216 26.92 2.89 15.25
N PRO A 217 27.59 2.41 16.32
CA PRO A 217 28.92 1.80 16.22
C PRO A 217 28.99 0.54 15.35
N ASP A 218 27.87 -0.15 15.19
CA ASP A 218 27.69 -1.37 14.40
C ASP A 218 26.89 -1.12 13.11
N PHE A 219 26.89 0.12 12.60
CA PHE A 219 26.23 0.47 11.35
C PHE A 219 26.71 -0.41 10.19
N GLY A 220 25.77 -0.93 9.40
CA GLY A 220 26.09 -1.89 8.36
C GLY A 220 26.68 -1.27 7.09
N GLY A 221 26.31 -0.02 6.78
CA GLY A 221 26.72 0.67 5.57
C GLY A 221 25.54 1.17 4.74
N PHE A 222 25.74 1.32 3.43
CA PHE A 222 24.81 2.04 2.57
C PHE A 222 24.16 1.17 1.49
N LEU A 223 22.90 1.47 1.18
CA LEU A 223 22.24 1.09 -0.07
C LEU A 223 22.25 2.30 -1.03
N VAL A 224 22.54 2.08 -2.30
CA VAL A 224 22.65 3.16 -3.29
C VAL A 224 21.84 2.84 -4.54
N LYS A 225 20.88 3.71 -4.88
CA LYS A 225 20.25 3.82 -6.20
C LYS A 225 20.80 5.08 -6.86
N ALA A 226 21.54 4.93 -7.95
CA ALA A 226 22.24 6.02 -8.63
C ALA A 226 22.11 5.89 -10.15
N SER A 227 22.08 7.01 -10.87
CA SER A 227 21.95 7.07 -12.32
C SER A 227 20.69 6.37 -12.87
N SER A 228 19.58 6.41 -12.12
CA SER A 228 18.35 5.66 -12.42
C SER A 228 17.13 6.49 -12.08
N GLU A 229 16.16 6.56 -13.01
CA GLU A 229 14.88 7.26 -12.82
C GLU A 229 15.02 8.72 -12.38
N GLY A 230 16.01 9.42 -12.96
CA GLY A 230 16.28 10.82 -12.66
C GLY A 230 17.09 11.06 -11.37
N LEU A 231 17.46 10.00 -10.63
CA LEU A 231 18.36 10.13 -9.49
C LEU A 231 19.80 10.37 -9.94
N PRO A 232 20.53 11.26 -9.23
CA PRO A 232 21.90 11.58 -9.56
C PRO A 232 22.83 10.39 -9.31
N GLY A 233 23.95 10.35 -10.02
CA GLY A 233 24.93 9.31 -9.85
C GLY A 233 26.31 9.67 -10.40
N PRO A 234 27.28 8.74 -10.30
CA PRO A 234 28.64 8.97 -10.78
C PRO A 234 28.72 9.40 -12.25
N GLY A 235 27.78 8.90 -13.07
CA GLY A 235 27.70 9.21 -14.51
C GLY A 235 27.53 10.70 -14.81
N ASP A 236 26.86 11.46 -13.92
CA ASP A 236 26.68 12.91 -14.07
C ASP A 236 28.00 13.69 -13.97
N PHE A 237 29.03 13.05 -13.41
CA PHE A 237 30.37 13.59 -13.24
C PHE A 237 31.39 12.91 -14.17
N GLY A 238 30.93 12.13 -15.16
CA GLY A 238 31.81 11.39 -16.07
C GLY A 238 32.55 10.23 -15.39
N ARG A 239 32.00 9.67 -14.30
CA ARG A 239 32.58 8.55 -13.55
C ARG A 239 31.76 7.27 -13.74
N SER A 240 32.44 6.15 -13.57
CA SER A 240 31.84 4.82 -13.54
C SER A 240 31.13 4.53 -12.21
N HIS A 241 30.21 3.56 -12.23
CA HIS A 241 29.60 3.02 -11.01
C HIS A 241 30.65 2.45 -10.05
N ALA A 242 31.72 1.84 -10.57
CA ALA A 242 32.82 1.31 -9.75
C ALA A 242 33.56 2.41 -8.99
N GLU A 243 33.88 3.54 -9.62
CA GLU A 243 34.53 4.69 -8.95
C GLU A 243 33.65 5.26 -7.83
N GLY A 244 32.36 5.46 -8.10
CA GLY A 244 31.40 5.92 -7.10
C GLY A 244 31.25 4.98 -5.91
N ALA A 245 31.09 3.69 -6.16
CA ALA A 245 30.96 2.66 -5.13
C ALA A 245 32.24 2.53 -4.30
N ASN A 246 33.41 2.50 -4.97
CA ASN A 246 34.70 2.31 -4.33
C ASN A 246 35.11 3.48 -3.44
N MET A 247 34.71 4.71 -3.77
CA MET A 247 34.93 5.86 -2.88
C MET A 247 34.27 5.64 -1.53
N LEU A 248 32.97 5.28 -1.52
CA LEU A 248 32.23 5.02 -0.29
C LEU A 248 32.79 3.79 0.43
N ALA A 249 33.07 2.71 -0.31
CA ALA A 249 33.57 1.46 0.25
C ALA A 249 34.93 1.63 0.93
N GLY A 250 35.83 2.41 0.35
CA GLY A 250 37.14 2.73 0.93
C GLY A 250 37.02 3.46 2.27
N LEU A 251 36.06 4.38 2.39
CA LEU A 251 35.79 5.14 3.62
C LEU A 251 35.06 4.32 4.70
N LEU A 252 34.24 3.34 4.30
CA LEU A 252 33.54 2.42 5.21
C LEU A 252 34.43 1.29 5.73
N LYS A 253 35.50 0.93 5.00
CA LYS A 253 36.38 -0.22 5.30
C LYS A 253 36.93 -0.26 6.73
N PRO A 254 37.40 0.85 7.35
CA PRO A 254 37.87 0.85 8.75
C PRO A 254 36.80 0.44 9.76
N TYR A 255 35.52 0.59 9.40
CA TYR A 255 34.36 0.26 10.24
C TYR A 255 33.71 -1.07 9.86
N GLN A 256 34.29 -1.82 8.91
CA GLN A 256 33.71 -3.05 8.33
C GLN A 256 32.34 -2.84 7.66
N GLY A 257 32.03 -1.61 7.26
CA GLY A 257 30.81 -1.28 6.53
C GLY A 257 30.88 -1.71 5.06
N ILE A 258 29.71 -1.97 4.48
CA ILE A 258 29.55 -2.40 3.08
C ILE A 258 28.79 -1.37 2.24
N VAL A 259 28.94 -1.48 0.92
CA VAL A 259 28.12 -0.73 -0.04
C VAL A 259 27.30 -1.72 -0.86
N MET A 260 25.99 -1.67 -0.72
CA MET A 260 25.04 -2.37 -1.59
C MET A 260 24.68 -1.42 -2.74
N TRP A 261 25.20 -1.71 -3.93
CA TRP A 261 25.03 -0.86 -5.10
C TRP A 261 24.00 -1.48 -6.05
N ARG A 262 22.86 -0.82 -6.27
CA ARG A 262 21.78 -1.39 -7.08
C ARG A 262 22.12 -1.36 -8.57
N ALA A 263 21.91 -2.48 -9.25
CA ALA A 263 22.06 -2.62 -10.70
C ALA A 263 20.80 -2.24 -11.49
N PHE A 264 19.79 -1.67 -10.82
CA PHE A 264 18.57 -1.19 -11.46
C PHE A 264 18.83 0.16 -12.16
N VAL A 265 19.54 0.11 -13.28
CA VAL A 265 19.98 1.26 -14.08
C VAL A 265 19.53 1.07 -15.51
N TYR A 266 18.87 2.09 -16.06
CA TYR A 266 18.44 2.12 -17.45
C TYR A 266 18.18 3.56 -17.90
N LYS A 267 18.48 3.85 -19.16
CA LYS A 267 18.50 5.16 -19.80
C LYS A 267 17.35 5.25 -20.83
N PRO A 268 16.77 6.45 -21.02
CA PRO A 268 15.73 6.70 -22.02
C PRO A 268 16.35 6.80 -23.42
N ASP A 269 16.84 5.69 -23.96
CA ASP A 269 17.34 5.62 -25.33
C ASP A 269 16.62 4.53 -26.15
N ASN A 270 17.06 4.32 -27.40
CA ASN A 270 16.42 3.35 -28.30
C ASN A 270 16.89 1.90 -28.07
N SER A 271 17.72 1.64 -27.06
CA SER A 271 18.15 0.28 -26.73
C SER A 271 17.06 -0.48 -25.97
N ASP A 272 17.10 -1.82 -26.05
CA ASP A 272 16.19 -2.68 -25.28
C ASP A 272 16.49 -2.56 -23.78
N ARG A 273 15.51 -2.11 -22.99
CA ARG A 273 15.63 -1.91 -21.54
C ARG A 273 16.16 -3.16 -20.84
N ALA A 274 15.75 -4.36 -21.28
CA ALA A 274 16.16 -5.62 -20.68
C ALA A 274 17.68 -5.85 -20.74
N LYS A 275 18.39 -5.21 -21.68
CA LYS A 275 19.83 -5.40 -21.89
C LYS A 275 20.69 -4.48 -21.04
N GLN A 276 20.15 -3.34 -20.60
CA GLN A 276 20.96 -2.20 -20.20
C GLN A 276 21.72 -2.45 -18.89
N ALA A 277 21.11 -3.10 -17.89
CA ALA A 277 21.80 -3.42 -16.64
C ALA A 277 23.02 -4.35 -16.88
N TYR A 278 22.87 -5.33 -17.77
CA TYR A 278 23.97 -6.21 -18.15
C TYR A 278 25.09 -5.43 -18.85
N GLU A 279 24.74 -4.61 -19.85
CA GLU A 279 25.69 -3.82 -20.63
C GLU A 279 26.44 -2.78 -19.77
N GLU A 280 25.78 -2.21 -18.75
CA GLU A 280 26.39 -1.23 -17.85
C GLU A 280 27.35 -1.87 -16.84
N PHE A 281 27.01 -3.04 -16.28
CA PHE A 281 27.80 -3.64 -15.19
C PHE A 281 28.82 -4.68 -15.63
N MET A 282 28.62 -5.39 -16.74
CA MET A 282 29.59 -6.41 -17.19
C MET A 282 31.00 -5.88 -17.46
N PRO A 283 31.19 -4.68 -18.06
CA PRO A 283 32.54 -4.09 -18.21
C PRO A 283 33.24 -3.81 -16.87
N LEU A 284 32.48 -3.75 -15.76
CA LEU A 284 32.96 -3.41 -14.43
C LEU A 284 33.27 -4.64 -13.56
N ASP A 285 33.10 -5.87 -14.07
CA ASP A 285 33.39 -7.10 -13.31
C ASP A 285 34.85 -7.15 -12.84
N GLY A 286 35.04 -7.24 -11.52
CA GLY A 286 36.34 -7.23 -10.86
C GLY A 286 36.93 -5.84 -10.60
N GLN A 287 36.21 -4.75 -10.89
CA GLN A 287 36.64 -3.39 -10.57
C GLN A 287 36.11 -2.89 -9.22
N PHE A 288 35.11 -3.57 -8.65
CA PHE A 288 34.53 -3.23 -7.36
C PHE A 288 35.36 -3.78 -6.18
N SER A 289 35.42 -3.02 -5.08
CA SER A 289 36.11 -3.42 -3.85
C SER A 289 35.41 -4.61 -3.16
N ASP A 290 36.14 -5.37 -2.35
CA ASP A 290 35.61 -6.58 -1.67
C ASP A 290 34.42 -6.32 -0.72
N ASN A 291 34.26 -5.08 -0.23
CA ASN A 291 33.12 -4.65 0.58
C ASN A 291 32.02 -3.92 -0.22
N VAL A 292 32.03 -4.04 -1.55
CA VAL A 292 30.94 -3.65 -2.44
C VAL A 292 30.22 -4.92 -2.91
N ILE A 293 28.89 -4.88 -2.91
CA ILE A 293 28.05 -5.94 -3.47
C ILE A 293 27.01 -5.33 -4.41
N ILE A 294 26.88 -5.93 -5.59
CA ILE A 294 25.94 -5.47 -6.61
C ILE A 294 24.59 -6.12 -6.34
N GLN A 295 23.59 -5.30 -6.04
CA GLN A 295 22.24 -5.72 -5.75
C GLN A 295 21.39 -5.75 -7.03
N VAL A 296 20.95 -6.93 -7.44
CA VAL A 296 20.33 -7.20 -8.74
C VAL A 296 18.93 -7.76 -8.55
N LYS A 297 17.91 -7.18 -9.18
CA LYS A 297 16.55 -7.71 -9.18
C LYS A 297 16.50 -9.14 -9.76
N ASN A 298 15.50 -9.93 -9.39
CA ASN A 298 15.35 -11.30 -9.92
C ASN A 298 15.27 -11.35 -11.45
N GLY A 299 14.70 -10.34 -12.10
CA GLY A 299 14.65 -10.21 -13.55
C GLY A 299 15.19 -8.86 -14.05
N PRO A 300 15.39 -8.71 -15.37
CA PRO A 300 16.01 -7.54 -15.97
C PRO A 300 15.08 -6.31 -16.16
N ILE A 301 13.77 -6.44 -15.94
CA ILE A 301 12.83 -5.33 -16.09
C ILE A 301 12.51 -4.71 -14.73
N ASP A 302 11.51 -5.22 -14.01
CA ASP A 302 11.02 -4.60 -12.78
C ASP A 302 9.96 -5.47 -12.08
N PHE A 303 10.38 -6.56 -11.46
CA PHE A 303 9.55 -7.38 -10.56
C PHE A 303 8.19 -7.84 -11.16
N GLN A 304 8.13 -8.03 -12.48
CA GLN A 304 6.91 -8.47 -13.14
C GLN A 304 6.48 -9.87 -12.64
N PRO A 305 5.18 -10.23 -12.68
CA PRO A 305 4.64 -11.54 -12.27
C PRO A 305 5.46 -12.77 -12.72
N ARG A 306 6.06 -12.69 -13.91
CA ARG A 306 7.13 -13.59 -14.35
C ARG A 306 8.13 -12.82 -15.23
N GLU A 307 9.41 -13.05 -14.97
CA GLU A 307 10.52 -12.59 -15.80
C GLU A 307 11.52 -13.75 -15.95
N PRO A 308 12.31 -13.80 -17.04
CA PRO A 308 13.54 -14.61 -17.01
C PRO A 308 14.47 -14.06 -15.92
N PHE A 309 15.33 -14.92 -15.36
CA PHE A 309 16.29 -14.46 -14.38
C PHE A 309 17.24 -13.39 -15.00
N SER A 310 17.68 -12.44 -14.19
CA SER A 310 18.61 -11.39 -14.64
C SER A 310 19.92 -12.01 -15.14
N PRO A 311 20.39 -11.71 -16.36
CA PRO A 311 21.59 -12.33 -16.94
C PRO A 311 22.89 -11.95 -16.21
N LEU A 312 22.84 -10.99 -15.27
CA LEU A 312 23.98 -10.67 -14.40
C LEU A 312 24.30 -11.80 -13.41
N PHE A 313 23.32 -12.64 -13.04
CA PHE A 313 23.56 -13.74 -12.11
C PHE A 313 24.54 -14.76 -12.69
N GLY A 314 25.71 -14.87 -12.05
CA GLY A 314 26.82 -15.73 -12.46
C GLY A 314 27.62 -15.24 -13.68
N ALA A 315 27.20 -14.16 -14.35
CA ALA A 315 27.99 -13.50 -15.39
C ALA A 315 29.06 -12.58 -14.78
N LEU A 316 28.74 -11.86 -13.70
CA LEU A 316 29.74 -11.18 -12.86
C LEU A 316 30.41 -12.23 -11.97
N GLN A 317 31.64 -12.62 -12.31
CA GLN A 317 32.33 -13.73 -11.63
C GLN A 317 33.40 -13.26 -10.65
N LYS A 318 33.78 -11.97 -10.72
CA LYS A 318 34.84 -11.36 -9.90
C LYS A 318 34.31 -10.27 -8.98
N THR A 319 33.01 -10.11 -8.92
CA THR A 319 32.33 -9.10 -8.11
C THR A 319 31.23 -9.77 -7.31
N ALA A 320 31.04 -9.34 -6.06
CA ALA A 320 29.97 -9.87 -5.24
C ALA A 320 28.60 -9.43 -5.81
N VAL A 321 27.65 -10.36 -5.88
CA VAL A 321 26.30 -10.14 -6.40
C VAL A 321 25.27 -10.71 -5.43
N MET A 322 24.25 -9.93 -5.12
CA MET A 322 23.10 -10.34 -4.31
C MET A 322 21.78 -10.21 -5.07
N PRO A 323 20.83 -11.14 -4.88
CA PRO A 323 19.47 -10.96 -5.37
C PRO A 323 18.71 -9.91 -4.57
N GLU A 324 17.90 -9.12 -5.27
CA GLU A 324 16.82 -8.28 -4.73
C GLU A 324 15.49 -8.87 -5.21
N LEU A 325 14.62 -9.18 -4.25
CA LEU A 325 13.29 -9.72 -4.46
C LEU A 325 12.26 -8.70 -3.96
N GLN A 326 11.05 -8.69 -4.52
CA GLN A 326 9.98 -7.80 -4.06
C GLN A 326 8.96 -8.59 -3.24
N ILE A 327 8.82 -8.27 -1.94
CA ILE A 327 7.80 -8.87 -1.07
C ILE A 327 6.51 -8.06 -1.17
N THR A 328 6.62 -6.73 -1.22
CA THR A 328 5.46 -5.86 -1.49
C THR A 328 4.91 -6.14 -2.88
N GLN A 329 3.58 -6.24 -2.99
CA GLN A 329 2.93 -6.72 -4.20
C GLN A 329 2.63 -5.60 -5.20
N GLU A 330 3.62 -4.77 -5.55
CA GLU A 330 3.46 -3.65 -6.49
C GLU A 330 2.77 -4.08 -7.78
N TYR A 331 3.30 -5.14 -8.41
CA TYR A 331 2.81 -5.70 -9.68
C TYR A 331 1.96 -6.95 -9.51
N LEU A 332 1.69 -7.36 -8.27
CA LEU A 332 0.92 -8.57 -7.95
C LEU A 332 -0.28 -8.22 -7.07
N GLY A 333 -0.90 -7.07 -7.36
CA GLY A 333 -2.23 -6.76 -6.86
C GLY A 333 -2.31 -6.05 -5.53
N GLN A 334 -1.22 -5.43 -5.09
CA GLN A 334 -1.14 -4.63 -3.87
C GLN A 334 -1.66 -5.44 -2.65
N GLU A 335 -2.37 -4.82 -1.73
CA GLU A 335 -3.00 -5.48 -0.58
C GLU A 335 -4.33 -6.18 -0.89
N HIS A 336 -4.75 -6.21 -2.15
CA HIS A 336 -6.09 -6.65 -2.54
C HIS A 336 -6.14 -8.06 -3.12
N GLN A 337 -5.02 -8.56 -3.64
CA GLN A 337 -4.95 -9.87 -4.29
C GLN A 337 -4.14 -10.85 -3.45
N LEU A 338 -4.59 -12.11 -3.41
CA LEU A 338 -3.76 -13.22 -2.94
C LEU A 338 -2.71 -13.55 -4.01
N ALA A 339 -1.44 -13.45 -3.64
CA ALA A 339 -0.30 -13.89 -4.45
C ALA A 339 0.82 -14.42 -3.55
N PHE A 340 1.00 -15.74 -3.48
CA PHE A 340 2.10 -16.35 -2.75
C PHE A 340 3.36 -16.37 -3.60
N LEU A 341 4.37 -15.60 -3.17
CA LEU A 341 5.58 -15.30 -3.92
C LEU A 341 6.70 -16.33 -3.71
N GLY A 342 6.55 -17.25 -2.75
CA GLY A 342 7.53 -18.31 -2.50
C GLY A 342 7.88 -19.08 -3.78
N GLY A 343 6.87 -19.43 -4.59
CA GLY A 343 7.07 -20.13 -5.86
C GLY A 343 7.78 -19.29 -6.93
N LEU A 344 7.64 -17.95 -6.90
CA LEU A 344 8.38 -17.05 -7.79
C LEU A 344 9.87 -17.06 -7.44
N TRP A 345 10.17 -16.96 -6.16
CA TRP A 345 11.55 -16.90 -5.70
C TRP A 345 12.24 -18.25 -5.80
N GLU A 346 11.54 -19.35 -5.54
CA GLU A 346 12.03 -20.70 -5.81
C GLU A 346 12.36 -20.88 -7.31
N GLU A 347 11.43 -20.52 -8.21
CA GLU A 347 11.65 -20.56 -9.68
C GLU A 347 12.92 -19.77 -10.08
N CYS A 348 13.10 -18.57 -9.53
CA CYS A 348 14.29 -17.76 -9.81
C CYS A 348 15.56 -18.37 -9.22
N LEU A 349 15.58 -18.68 -7.92
CA LEU A 349 16.77 -19.14 -7.19
C LEU A 349 17.28 -20.48 -7.73
N GLN A 350 16.37 -21.35 -8.17
CA GLN A 350 16.69 -22.67 -8.73
C GLN A 350 16.92 -22.67 -10.24
N SER A 351 16.71 -21.54 -10.94
CA SER A 351 17.02 -21.43 -12.36
C SER A 351 18.51 -21.66 -12.62
N ASP A 352 18.84 -22.62 -13.50
CA ASP A 352 20.21 -22.93 -13.88
C ASP A 352 20.78 -21.86 -14.81
N THR A 353 21.85 -21.18 -14.42
CA THR A 353 22.51 -20.15 -15.23
C THR A 353 23.50 -20.74 -16.24
N TRP A 354 23.87 -22.02 -16.07
CA TRP A 354 24.88 -22.74 -16.87
C TRP A 354 26.29 -22.15 -16.88
N GLN A 355 26.58 -21.16 -16.03
CA GLN A 355 27.86 -20.43 -16.04
C GLN A 355 29.07 -21.33 -15.76
N LYS A 356 28.90 -22.42 -15.01
CA LYS A 356 29.88 -23.50 -14.80
C LYS A 356 29.33 -24.89 -15.17
N GLY A 357 28.43 -24.95 -16.15
CA GLY A 357 27.73 -26.16 -16.56
C GLY A 357 26.46 -26.43 -15.73
N PRO A 358 25.82 -27.61 -15.91
CA PRO A 358 24.58 -27.96 -15.22
C PRO A 358 24.68 -27.82 -13.69
N GLY A 359 23.61 -27.35 -13.06
CA GLY A 359 23.51 -27.11 -11.63
C GLY A 359 24.11 -25.77 -11.19
N SER A 360 24.43 -24.85 -12.11
CA SER A 360 24.90 -23.50 -11.78
C SER A 360 23.73 -22.59 -11.45
N THR A 361 22.92 -22.94 -10.47
CA THR A 361 21.68 -22.19 -10.16
C THR A 361 21.96 -20.74 -9.76
N VAL A 362 20.98 -19.85 -9.93
CA VAL A 362 21.08 -18.44 -9.48
C VAL A 362 21.53 -18.39 -8.02
N ALA A 363 20.89 -19.18 -7.14
CA ALA A 363 21.26 -19.30 -5.74
C ALA A 363 22.75 -19.62 -5.54
N ARG A 364 23.26 -20.66 -6.21
CA ARG A 364 24.68 -21.04 -6.11
C ARG A 364 25.64 -20.00 -6.67
N CYS A 365 25.19 -19.23 -7.65
CA CYS A 365 25.95 -18.11 -8.19
C CYS A 365 26.05 -16.96 -7.18
N THR A 366 25.06 -16.77 -6.30
CA THR A 366 24.95 -15.64 -5.38
C THR A 366 25.28 -15.95 -3.92
N ASP A 367 25.19 -17.20 -3.49
CA ASP A 367 25.42 -17.63 -2.10
C ASP A 367 26.90 -17.92 -1.76
N GLY A 368 27.79 -17.75 -2.73
CA GLY A 368 29.23 -17.96 -2.59
C GLY A 368 29.69 -19.41 -2.81
N SER A 369 28.79 -20.37 -3.05
CA SER A 369 29.14 -21.79 -3.21
C SER A 369 29.75 -22.12 -4.58
N LEU A 370 29.40 -21.39 -5.63
CA LEU A 370 29.95 -21.59 -6.99
C LEU A 370 31.08 -20.62 -7.31
N PHE A 371 30.87 -19.34 -7.04
CA PHE A 371 31.86 -18.28 -7.18
C PHE A 371 32.23 -17.82 -5.79
N ASN A 372 33.49 -17.96 -5.37
CA ASN A 372 33.94 -17.61 -4.02
C ASN A 372 33.84 -16.09 -3.80
N GLN A 373 32.64 -15.62 -3.44
CA GLN A 373 32.36 -14.22 -3.21
C GLN A 373 32.87 -13.77 -1.83
N PRO A 374 33.46 -12.57 -1.71
CA PRO A 374 33.93 -12.04 -0.43
C PRO A 374 32.78 -11.71 0.54
N LEU A 375 31.58 -11.47 0.01
CA LEU A 375 30.36 -11.15 0.75
C LEU A 375 29.18 -11.81 0.06
N THR A 376 28.23 -12.36 0.84
CA THR A 376 26.99 -12.93 0.29
C THR A 376 25.79 -12.29 0.97
N ALA A 377 24.81 -11.89 0.16
CA ALA A 377 23.60 -11.25 0.66
C ALA A 377 22.38 -11.59 -0.19
N ILE A 378 21.21 -11.36 0.38
CA ILE A 378 19.92 -11.35 -0.31
C ILE A 378 19.03 -10.28 0.34
N ALA A 379 18.29 -9.54 -0.48
CA ALA A 379 17.38 -8.49 -0.02
C ALA A 379 15.95 -8.69 -0.51
N GLY A 380 14.99 -8.36 0.35
CA GLY A 380 13.57 -8.34 0.05
C GLY A 380 13.02 -6.93 0.24
N VAL A 381 12.34 -6.36 -0.75
CA VAL A 381 11.61 -5.09 -0.58
C VAL A 381 10.41 -5.35 0.31
N SER A 382 10.43 -4.75 1.49
CA SER A 382 9.49 -4.95 2.59
C SER A 382 8.04 -4.71 2.17
N ASN A 383 7.11 -5.51 2.68
CA ASN A 383 5.66 -5.35 2.51
C ASN A 383 4.93 -4.89 3.78
N ILE A 384 5.67 -4.43 4.79
CA ILE A 384 5.07 -4.10 6.08
C ILE A 384 4.75 -2.62 6.26
N GLY A 385 3.84 -2.32 7.17
CA GLY A 385 3.56 -0.96 7.64
C GLY A 385 2.83 -0.94 8.99
N THR A 386 2.13 0.15 9.27
CA THR A 386 1.45 0.36 10.56
C THR A 386 0.17 -0.45 10.76
N ASP A 387 -0.33 -1.15 9.75
CA ASP A 387 -1.51 -2.01 9.88
C ASP A 387 -1.33 -3.07 10.98
N ASN A 388 -2.43 -3.46 11.62
CA ASN A 388 -2.41 -4.42 12.74
C ASN A 388 -1.84 -5.79 12.33
N ASN A 389 -2.14 -6.23 11.11
CA ASN A 389 -1.61 -7.48 10.55
C ASN A 389 -0.24 -7.30 9.86
N TRP A 390 0.36 -6.10 9.98
CA TRP A 390 1.61 -5.66 9.35
C TRP A 390 1.60 -5.57 7.83
N CYS A 391 0.87 -6.42 7.10
CA CYS A 391 1.07 -6.65 5.67
C CYS A 391 -0.15 -6.26 4.79
N GLY A 392 -1.20 -5.68 5.36
CA GLY A 392 -2.43 -5.26 4.67
C GLY A 392 -3.33 -6.44 4.27
N HIS A 393 -2.81 -7.39 3.49
CA HIS A 393 -3.47 -8.68 3.19
C HIS A 393 -2.98 -9.75 4.18
N PRO A 394 -3.86 -10.52 4.87
CA PRO A 394 -3.43 -11.56 5.82
C PRO A 394 -2.42 -12.57 5.23
N PHE A 395 -2.69 -13.08 4.02
CA PHE A 395 -1.75 -13.96 3.30
C PHE A 395 -0.44 -13.29 2.82
N ALA A 396 -0.34 -11.95 2.77
CA ALA A 396 0.92 -11.30 2.41
C ALA A 396 1.99 -11.49 3.51
N ALA A 397 1.59 -11.81 4.76
CA ALA A 397 2.53 -12.22 5.80
C ALA A 397 3.25 -13.54 5.45
N ALA A 398 2.64 -14.42 4.64
CA ALA A 398 3.27 -15.63 4.14
C ALA A 398 4.45 -15.31 3.20
N ASN A 399 4.41 -14.19 2.48
CA ASN A 399 5.49 -13.75 1.60
C ASN A 399 6.69 -13.23 2.41
N TRP A 400 6.44 -12.46 3.48
CA TRP A 400 7.50 -12.05 4.40
C TRP A 400 8.16 -13.27 5.05
N TYR A 401 7.35 -14.23 5.49
CA TYR A 401 7.82 -15.50 6.02
C TYR A 401 8.68 -16.27 5.01
N ALA A 402 8.15 -16.50 3.81
CA ALA A 402 8.84 -17.25 2.76
C ALA A 402 10.16 -16.63 2.34
N PHE A 403 10.24 -15.30 2.28
CA PHE A 403 11.49 -14.60 2.00
C PHE A 403 12.55 -14.93 3.06
N GLY A 404 12.20 -14.84 4.36
CA GLY A 404 13.14 -15.17 5.43
C GLY A 404 13.60 -16.62 5.38
N ARG A 405 12.68 -17.57 5.13
CA ARG A 405 13.00 -19.00 5.01
C ARG A 405 13.93 -19.27 3.83
N LEU A 406 13.66 -18.73 2.64
CA LEU A 406 14.52 -18.87 1.46
C LEU A 406 15.87 -18.14 1.59
N ALA A 407 15.92 -17.04 2.34
CA ALA A 407 17.16 -16.36 2.65
C ALA A 407 18.05 -17.19 3.60
N TRP A 408 17.44 -17.98 4.48
CA TRP A 408 18.15 -18.92 5.35
C TRP A 408 18.54 -20.20 4.60
N ASP A 409 17.60 -20.84 3.93
CA ASP A 409 17.82 -22.05 3.14
C ASP A 409 17.28 -21.83 1.72
N ASN A 410 18.19 -21.48 0.81
CA ASN A 410 17.83 -21.17 -0.57
C ASN A 410 17.42 -22.40 -1.39
N SER A 411 17.49 -23.60 -0.80
CA SER A 411 17.09 -24.88 -1.39
C SER A 411 15.72 -25.38 -0.92
N ALA A 412 15.11 -24.72 0.08
CA ALA A 412 13.79 -25.08 0.60
C ALA A 412 12.70 -24.88 -0.46
N SER A 413 11.70 -25.76 -0.49
CA SER A 413 10.59 -25.62 -1.42
C SER A 413 9.55 -24.62 -0.94
N ALA A 414 8.90 -23.91 -1.87
CA ALA A 414 7.82 -23.00 -1.55
C ALA A 414 6.62 -23.71 -0.91
N SER A 415 6.39 -24.98 -1.28
CA SER A 415 5.32 -25.81 -0.70
C SER A 415 5.54 -26.10 0.78
N GLU A 416 6.75 -26.53 1.16
CA GLU A 416 7.09 -26.81 2.56
C GLU A 416 6.98 -25.53 3.40
N ILE A 417 7.46 -24.40 2.87
CA ILE A 417 7.37 -23.10 3.53
C ILE A 417 5.92 -22.64 3.71
N ALA A 418 5.07 -22.81 2.69
CA ALA A 418 3.67 -22.44 2.76
C ALA A 418 2.92 -23.29 3.78
N GLU A 419 3.18 -24.61 3.81
CA GLU A 419 2.60 -25.51 4.80
C GLU A 419 3.05 -25.15 6.22
N GLU A 420 4.35 -24.91 6.42
CA GLU A 420 4.94 -24.46 7.69
C GLU A 420 4.24 -23.19 8.18
N TRP A 421 4.07 -22.19 7.31
CA TRP A 421 3.37 -20.94 7.64
C TRP A 421 1.90 -21.15 7.99
N LEU A 422 1.17 -21.99 7.23
CA LEU A 422 -0.23 -22.27 7.50
C LEU A 422 -0.44 -22.93 8.86
N ARG A 423 0.40 -23.91 9.22
CA ARG A 423 0.36 -24.58 10.53
C ARG A 423 0.66 -23.63 11.70
N LEU A 424 1.56 -22.66 11.49
CA LEU A 424 1.90 -21.65 12.51
C LEU A 424 0.83 -20.56 12.65
N THR A 425 0.15 -20.23 11.56
CA THR A 425 -0.76 -19.07 11.49
C THR A 425 -2.20 -19.45 11.83
N PHE A 426 -2.66 -20.61 11.33
CA PHE A 426 -4.02 -21.09 11.53
C PHE A 426 -3.97 -22.35 12.38
N LYS A 427 -4.63 -22.30 13.55
CA LYS A 427 -4.77 -23.45 14.44
C LYS A 427 -6.19 -24.01 14.36
N PRO A 428 -6.38 -25.32 14.57
CA PRO A 428 -7.71 -25.87 14.79
C PRO A 428 -8.39 -25.12 15.94
N THR A 429 -9.49 -24.43 15.68
CA THR A 429 -10.22 -23.70 16.74
C THR A 429 -10.93 -24.68 17.67
N GLN A 430 -10.94 -24.41 18.98
CA GLN A 430 -11.71 -25.18 20.00
C GLN A 430 -13.23 -25.26 19.74
N ALA A 431 -13.76 -24.56 18.72
CA ALA A 431 -15.15 -24.66 18.31
C ALA A 431 -15.53 -26.07 17.80
N SER A 432 -14.58 -26.84 17.26
CA SER A 432 -14.80 -28.23 16.83
C SER A 432 -14.99 -29.21 18.01
N GLU A 433 -14.42 -28.92 19.19
CA GLU A 433 -14.63 -29.74 20.40
C GLU A 433 -16.07 -29.63 20.93
N LYS A 434 -16.77 -28.53 20.66
CA LYS A 434 -18.17 -28.33 21.10
C LYS A 434 -19.20 -29.03 20.21
N ILE A 435 -18.89 -29.26 18.93
CA ILE A 435 -19.84 -29.88 18.00
C ILE A 435 -19.93 -31.41 18.22
N LEU A 436 -18.90 -32.02 18.84
CA LEU A 436 -18.86 -33.46 19.12
C LEU A 436 -19.47 -33.87 20.47
N THR A 437 -19.98 -32.94 21.28
CA THR A 437 -20.60 -33.24 22.60
C THR A 437 -22.12 -33.16 22.62
N SER A 438 -22.77 -32.87 21.49
CA SER A 438 -24.23 -32.89 21.40
C SER A 438 -24.76 -34.25 20.99
N ASP A 439 -24.51 -35.28 21.79
CA ASP A 439 -25.25 -36.54 21.75
C ASP A 439 -25.27 -37.16 23.15
N GLU A 440 -25.97 -36.52 24.10
CA GLU A 440 -26.39 -37.20 25.33
C GLU A 440 -27.87 -36.98 25.64
N ASN A 441 -28.60 -38.06 25.37
CA ASN A 441 -29.90 -38.41 25.91
C ASN A 441 -29.75 -38.62 27.44
N PRO A 442 -30.53 -37.97 28.32
CA PRO A 442 -30.33 -38.10 29.75
C PRO A 442 -31.03 -39.36 30.27
N SER A 443 -30.26 -40.40 30.59
CA SER A 443 -30.73 -41.47 31.48
C SER A 443 -29.79 -41.66 32.66
N SER A 444 -30.38 -41.47 33.84
CA SER A 444 -29.89 -41.72 35.19
C SER A 444 -29.14 -43.04 35.38
N ASP A 445 -27.97 -43.00 36.02
CA ASP A 445 -27.82 -43.50 37.39
C ASP A 445 -26.42 -43.24 37.95
N ARG A 446 -26.39 -42.83 39.23
CA ARG A 446 -25.16 -42.56 40.00
C ARG A 446 -24.62 -43.87 40.59
N ASN A 447 -23.31 -44.07 40.52
CA ASN A 447 -22.60 -44.93 41.48
C ASN A 447 -21.16 -44.43 41.71
N PRO A 448 -20.73 -44.09 42.95
CA PRO A 448 -19.37 -43.65 43.22
C PRO A 448 -18.53 -44.81 43.77
N GLY A 449 -17.51 -45.21 43.04
CA GLY A 449 -16.44 -46.07 43.59
C GLY A 449 -15.78 -46.98 42.57
N ALA A 450 -14.64 -46.55 42.03
CA ALA A 450 -13.46 -47.36 41.73
C ALA A 450 -12.44 -46.51 40.94
N GLU A 451 -11.26 -46.26 41.50
CA GLU A 451 -10.06 -46.12 40.66
C GLU A 451 -9.70 -47.51 40.09
N PRO A 452 -9.22 -47.58 38.85
CA PRO A 452 -7.77 -47.80 38.72
C PRO A 452 -7.12 -47.16 37.47
N ASN A 453 -5.93 -46.60 37.70
CA ASN A 453 -4.70 -46.80 36.94
C ASN A 453 -4.86 -47.27 35.45
N ARG A 454 -4.73 -46.35 34.50
CA ARG A 454 -4.42 -46.64 33.09
C ARG A 454 -3.35 -45.69 32.58
N SER A 455 -2.33 -46.28 31.96
CA SER A 455 -1.31 -45.64 31.12
C SER A 455 -1.95 -44.69 30.10
N PRO A 456 -1.27 -43.61 29.65
CA PRO A 456 -1.83 -42.70 28.66
C PRO A 456 -1.99 -43.46 27.35
N LYS A 457 -3.22 -43.92 27.07
CA LYS A 457 -3.63 -44.33 25.74
C LYS A 457 -4.08 -43.06 25.03
N GLU A 458 -3.45 -42.79 23.91
CA GLU A 458 -3.81 -41.77 22.93
C GLU A 458 -5.33 -41.75 22.73
N ASP A 459 -5.90 -40.55 22.82
CA ASP A 459 -7.33 -40.30 22.66
C ASP A 459 -7.70 -40.34 21.16
N PRO A 460 -8.52 -41.31 20.70
CA PRO A 460 -8.90 -41.42 19.30
C PRO A 460 -9.66 -40.20 18.74
N ALA A 461 -10.33 -39.43 19.59
CA ALA A 461 -11.12 -38.26 19.17
C ALA A 461 -10.24 -37.06 18.78
N LEU A 462 -9.10 -36.88 19.47
CA LEU A 462 -8.11 -35.84 19.17
C LEU A 462 -7.34 -36.15 17.86
N ASN A 463 -7.11 -37.42 17.54
CA ASN A 463 -6.49 -37.83 16.28
C ASN A 463 -7.42 -37.58 15.07
N HIS A 464 -8.73 -37.78 15.20
CA HIS A 464 -9.69 -37.52 14.12
C HIS A 464 -9.82 -36.03 13.77
N ALA A 465 -9.85 -35.14 14.75
CA ALA A 465 -9.94 -33.69 14.50
C ALA A 465 -8.71 -33.12 13.77
N GLY A 466 -7.53 -33.69 14.03
CA GLY A 466 -6.29 -33.34 13.32
C GLY A 466 -6.30 -33.80 11.86
N GLU A 467 -6.77 -35.02 11.60
CA GLU A 467 -6.94 -35.56 10.23
C GLU A 467 -7.98 -34.77 9.42
N GLU A 468 -9.08 -34.35 10.06
CA GLU A 468 -10.10 -33.50 9.42
C GLU A 468 -9.56 -32.12 9.09
N TRP A 469 -8.85 -31.44 10.01
CA TRP A 469 -8.25 -30.13 9.73
C TRP A 469 -7.23 -30.20 8.58
N GLU A 470 -6.40 -31.24 8.55
CA GLU A 470 -5.43 -31.45 7.48
C GLU A 470 -6.12 -31.53 6.11
N LYS A 471 -7.19 -32.33 6.03
CA LYS A 471 -7.92 -32.59 4.79
C LYS A 471 -8.84 -31.44 4.37
N GLU A 472 -9.53 -30.83 5.31
CA GLU A 472 -10.59 -29.85 5.05
C GLU A 472 -10.07 -28.41 5.05
N PHE A 473 -8.99 -28.10 5.79
CA PHE A 473 -8.39 -26.77 5.81
C PHE A 473 -7.03 -26.74 5.10
N LEU A 474 -6.05 -27.50 5.59
CA LEU A 474 -4.65 -27.30 5.18
C LEU A 474 -4.45 -27.57 3.70
N GLN A 475 -4.85 -28.75 3.20
CA GLN A 475 -4.62 -29.12 1.81
C GLN A 475 -5.33 -28.19 0.80
N PRO A 476 -6.62 -27.82 0.99
CA PRO A 476 -7.29 -26.85 0.11
C PRO A 476 -6.63 -25.47 0.12
N VAL A 477 -6.28 -24.95 1.30
CA VAL A 477 -5.70 -23.60 1.44
C VAL A 477 -4.26 -23.55 0.96
N LEU A 478 -3.45 -24.60 1.21
CA LEU A 478 -2.11 -24.75 0.64
C LEU A 478 -2.15 -24.75 -0.88
N SER A 479 -3.08 -25.53 -1.46
CA SER A 479 -3.29 -25.57 -2.90
C SER A 479 -3.71 -24.21 -3.48
N MET A 480 -4.61 -23.51 -2.80
CA MET A 480 -4.99 -22.12 -3.15
C MET A 480 -3.79 -21.17 -3.11
N MET A 481 -2.96 -21.22 -2.07
CA MET A 481 -1.75 -20.40 -1.97
C MET A 481 -0.78 -20.68 -3.12
N LEU A 482 -0.44 -21.95 -3.35
CA LEU A 482 0.56 -22.32 -4.37
C LEU A 482 0.11 -21.99 -5.80
N GLN A 483 -1.21 -22.01 -6.07
CA GLN A 483 -1.76 -21.66 -7.39
C GLN A 483 -1.93 -20.15 -7.60
N SER A 484 -1.94 -19.35 -6.52
CA SER A 484 -2.27 -17.93 -6.58
C SER A 484 -1.39 -17.10 -7.52
N ARG A 485 -0.06 -17.29 -7.51
CA ARG A 485 0.86 -16.58 -8.42
C ARG A 485 0.57 -16.91 -9.89
N GLU A 486 0.41 -18.18 -10.24
CA GLU A 486 0.17 -18.58 -11.63
C GLU A 486 -1.21 -18.13 -12.12
N ALA A 487 -2.21 -18.09 -11.25
CA ALA A 487 -3.50 -17.48 -11.56
C ALA A 487 -3.31 -16.02 -12.01
N MET A 488 -2.54 -15.22 -11.25
CA MET A 488 -2.22 -13.84 -11.61
C MET A 488 -1.45 -13.72 -12.93
N VAL A 489 -0.42 -14.55 -13.14
CA VAL A 489 0.29 -14.60 -14.43
C VAL A 489 -0.70 -14.84 -15.57
N ASN A 490 -1.61 -15.81 -15.40
CA ASN A 490 -2.59 -16.18 -16.40
C ASN A 490 -3.58 -15.07 -16.73
N TYR A 491 -4.21 -14.43 -15.73
CA TYR A 491 -5.18 -13.36 -16.00
C TYR A 491 -4.55 -11.98 -16.24
N MET A 492 -3.24 -11.80 -16.08
CA MET A 492 -2.58 -10.51 -16.34
C MET A 492 -1.70 -10.54 -17.58
N MET A 493 -0.76 -11.50 -17.66
CA MET A 493 0.33 -11.49 -18.64
C MET A 493 0.93 -12.90 -18.90
N PRO A 494 0.17 -13.84 -19.47
CA PRO A 494 0.65 -15.18 -19.74
C PRO A 494 1.69 -15.22 -20.88
N LEU A 495 2.32 -16.38 -21.07
CA LEU A 495 3.21 -16.68 -22.19
C LEU A 495 4.46 -15.78 -22.33
N GLY A 496 4.84 -15.06 -21.27
CA GLY A 496 5.98 -14.14 -21.28
C GLY A 496 5.61 -12.69 -21.61
N LEU A 497 4.32 -12.36 -21.74
CA LEU A 497 3.88 -10.97 -21.69
C LEU A 497 4.32 -10.33 -20.37
N HIS A 498 4.58 -9.03 -20.42
CA HIS A 498 5.03 -8.26 -19.27
C HIS A 498 4.67 -6.78 -19.45
N HIS A 499 4.60 -6.05 -18.34
CA HIS A 499 4.46 -4.60 -18.31
C HIS A 499 3.14 -4.09 -18.94
N LEU A 500 2.01 -4.71 -18.61
CA LEU A 500 0.67 -4.34 -19.12
C LEU A 500 -0.14 -3.44 -18.17
N PHE A 501 0.54 -2.80 -17.22
CA PHE A 501 -0.08 -2.03 -16.14
C PHE A 501 -0.43 -0.60 -16.54
N ALA A 502 -1.45 -0.05 -15.87
CA ALA A 502 -1.64 1.39 -15.76
C ALA A 502 -0.42 2.06 -15.13
N LEU A 503 0.14 3.08 -15.81
CA LEU A 503 1.42 3.68 -15.46
C LEU A 503 1.41 4.37 -14.08
N ASP A 504 0.28 4.93 -13.67
CA ASP A 504 0.22 5.81 -12.52
C ASP A 504 0.10 5.07 -11.18
N HIS A 505 -0.38 3.82 -11.18
CA HIS A 505 -0.70 3.08 -9.95
C HIS A 505 -0.31 1.59 -9.96
N HIS A 506 0.04 1.00 -11.10
CA HIS A 506 0.54 -0.39 -11.23
C HIS A 506 -0.43 -1.49 -10.73
N TYR A 507 -1.74 -1.24 -10.71
CA TYR A 507 -2.75 -2.18 -10.16
C TYR A 507 -3.61 -2.85 -11.23
N GLY A 508 -4.11 -2.05 -12.18
CA GLY A 508 -5.07 -2.45 -13.20
C GLY A 508 -4.45 -2.51 -14.59
N PRO A 509 -5.16 -3.12 -15.56
CA PRO A 509 -4.68 -3.23 -16.93
C PRO A 509 -4.73 -1.88 -17.63
N GLU A 510 -3.68 -1.55 -18.36
CA GLU A 510 -3.73 -0.46 -19.35
C GLU A 510 -2.85 -0.77 -20.58
N PRO A 511 -3.07 -1.91 -21.26
CA PRO A 511 -2.17 -2.36 -22.33
C PRO A 511 -2.12 -1.39 -23.54
N TRP A 512 -3.02 -0.42 -23.61
CA TRP A 512 -3.07 0.62 -24.64
C TRP A 512 -2.34 1.92 -24.27
N TYR A 513 -1.81 2.06 -23.05
CA TYR A 513 -1.25 3.33 -22.60
C TYR A 513 -0.04 3.75 -23.42
N ASP A 514 -0.14 4.87 -24.13
CA ASP A 514 0.93 5.45 -24.94
C ASP A 514 0.77 6.98 -25.04
N ALA A 515 0.86 7.66 -23.89
CA ALA A 515 0.69 9.11 -23.85
C ALA A 515 1.83 9.86 -24.58
N PRO A 516 1.54 10.90 -25.38
CA PRO A 516 2.58 11.69 -26.04
C PRO A 516 3.60 12.27 -25.04
N GLY A 517 4.89 12.14 -25.36
CA GLY A 517 5.99 12.62 -24.51
C GLY A 517 6.42 11.63 -23.42
N GLN A 518 5.68 10.54 -23.23
CA GLN A 518 6.07 9.49 -22.29
C GLN A 518 7.29 8.71 -22.81
N ARG A 519 8.16 8.31 -21.87
CA ARG A 519 9.25 7.36 -22.13
C ARG A 519 8.67 6.03 -22.66
N LYS A 520 9.07 5.63 -23.86
CA LYS A 520 8.58 4.38 -24.48
C LYS A 520 8.85 3.15 -23.62
N ASP A 521 10.00 3.07 -22.98
CA ASP A 521 10.35 1.96 -22.08
C ASP A 521 9.55 1.94 -20.76
N TRP A 522 8.61 2.88 -20.57
CA TRP A 522 7.60 2.88 -19.52
C TRP A 522 6.18 2.61 -20.06
N THR A 523 5.99 2.40 -21.37
CA THR A 523 4.66 2.15 -21.95
C THR A 523 4.47 0.66 -22.27
N PRO A 524 3.28 0.09 -22.02
CA PRO A 524 3.00 -1.31 -22.38
C PRO A 524 3.24 -1.66 -23.86
N PRO A 525 2.89 -0.80 -24.86
CA PRO A 525 3.14 -1.09 -26.27
C PRO A 525 4.58 -1.32 -26.66
N TYR A 526 5.55 -0.75 -25.93
CA TYR A 526 6.96 -1.05 -26.12
C TYR A 526 7.31 -2.52 -25.89
N TYR A 527 6.65 -3.14 -24.91
CA TYR A 527 6.94 -4.52 -24.50
C TYR A 527 6.20 -5.54 -25.33
N HIS A 528 4.88 -5.39 -25.46
CA HIS A 528 4.07 -6.41 -26.12
C HIS A 528 4.12 -6.28 -27.65
N GLN A 529 4.47 -5.11 -28.21
CA GLN A 529 4.60 -4.82 -29.66
C GLN A 529 3.49 -5.45 -30.52
N ALA A 530 2.25 -5.35 -30.05
CA ALA A 530 1.12 -5.99 -30.72
C ALA A 530 0.81 -5.24 -32.02
N ASP A 531 0.73 -5.97 -33.12
CA ASP A 531 0.35 -5.43 -34.42
C ASP A 531 -0.52 -6.43 -35.20
N ALA A 532 -0.89 -6.09 -36.44
CA ALA A 532 -1.71 -6.97 -37.28
C ALA A 532 -1.02 -8.31 -37.63
N LYS A 533 0.31 -8.41 -37.48
CA LYS A 533 1.08 -9.62 -37.78
C LYS A 533 1.21 -10.51 -36.56
N GLY A 534 1.41 -9.96 -35.38
CA GLY A 534 1.74 -10.76 -34.20
C GLY A 534 1.84 -10.01 -32.88
N LEU A 535 2.46 -10.68 -31.92
CA LEU A 535 2.59 -10.26 -30.52
C LEU A 535 3.95 -10.70 -29.96
N GLY A 536 4.51 -9.92 -29.04
CA GLY A 536 5.72 -10.23 -28.27
C GLY A 536 6.93 -9.36 -28.66
N PHE A 537 8.04 -9.48 -27.93
CA PHE A 537 9.25 -8.70 -28.20
C PHE A 537 10.32 -9.60 -28.82
N ASP A 538 10.79 -9.30 -30.04
CA ASP A 538 11.92 -10.06 -30.62
C ASP A 538 13.26 -9.70 -29.96
N ARG A 539 13.69 -10.54 -29.03
CA ARG A 539 14.99 -10.49 -28.35
C ARG A 539 15.94 -11.61 -28.76
N SER A 540 15.55 -12.39 -29.77
CA SER A 540 16.43 -13.35 -30.45
C SER A 540 17.61 -12.64 -31.12
N SER A 541 18.53 -13.41 -31.68
CA SER A 541 19.64 -12.95 -32.49
C SER A 541 19.20 -12.19 -33.75
N GLY A 542 17.94 -12.33 -34.18
CA GLY A 542 17.32 -11.53 -35.25
C GLY A 542 16.77 -10.17 -34.80
N GLY A 543 16.52 -9.98 -33.51
CA GLY A 543 15.94 -8.77 -32.91
C GLY A 543 16.95 -7.97 -32.08
N SER A 544 16.62 -7.70 -30.80
CA SER A 544 17.52 -6.95 -29.90
C SER A 544 18.77 -7.73 -29.49
N ASN A 545 18.79 -9.05 -29.73
CA ASN A 545 19.85 -9.98 -29.37
C ASN A 545 20.16 -10.01 -27.86
N ALA A 546 19.15 -9.80 -27.00
CA ALA A 546 19.30 -9.95 -25.55
C ALA A 546 19.64 -11.39 -25.15
N VAL A 547 19.25 -12.40 -25.94
CA VAL A 547 19.63 -13.80 -25.74
C VAL A 547 21.15 -14.02 -25.65
N ALA A 548 21.95 -13.16 -26.29
CA ALA A 548 23.41 -13.25 -26.22
C ALA A 548 24.02 -12.96 -24.84
N GLN A 549 23.23 -12.39 -23.91
CA GLN A 549 23.64 -12.14 -22.53
C GLN A 549 23.58 -13.41 -21.66
N TYR A 550 22.86 -14.43 -22.11
CA TYR A 550 22.75 -15.73 -21.45
C TYR A 550 23.83 -16.70 -21.93
N ARG A 551 24.17 -17.69 -21.09
CA ARG A 551 25.14 -18.74 -21.39
C ARG A 551 24.49 -19.89 -22.16
N GLU A 552 25.24 -20.60 -23.00
CA GLU A 552 24.75 -21.86 -23.60
C GLU A 552 24.47 -22.93 -22.54
N PRO A 553 23.39 -23.72 -22.67
CA PRO A 553 22.48 -23.83 -23.81
C PRO A 553 21.31 -22.83 -23.79
N LEU A 554 21.13 -22.03 -22.73
CA LEU A 554 20.00 -21.09 -22.62
C LEU A 554 19.96 -20.09 -23.76
N ARG A 555 21.13 -19.59 -24.18
CA ARG A 555 21.24 -18.71 -25.34
C ARG A 555 20.57 -19.32 -26.56
N SER A 556 20.99 -20.52 -27.00
CA SER A 556 20.39 -21.18 -28.17
C SER A 556 18.93 -21.58 -27.93
N GLN A 557 18.58 -21.96 -26.70
CA GLN A 557 17.22 -22.36 -26.35
C GLN A 557 16.24 -21.18 -26.44
N PHE A 558 16.60 -20.02 -25.89
CA PHE A 558 15.80 -18.79 -25.94
C PHE A 558 15.85 -18.11 -27.30
N ASP A 559 16.88 -18.36 -28.12
CA ASP A 559 17.00 -17.83 -29.48
C ASP A 559 16.02 -18.49 -30.47
N ASN A 560 15.59 -19.72 -30.19
CA ASN A 560 14.69 -20.48 -31.06
C ASN A 560 13.31 -20.66 -30.43
N ALA A 561 12.29 -20.07 -31.06
CA ALA A 561 10.89 -20.13 -30.61
C ALA A 561 10.34 -21.55 -30.40
N ALA A 562 10.85 -22.55 -31.12
CA ALA A 562 10.41 -23.94 -30.96
C ALA A 562 10.98 -24.61 -29.68
N THR A 563 12.07 -24.08 -29.13
CA THR A 563 12.73 -24.59 -27.91
C THR A 563 12.61 -23.65 -26.72
N CYS A 564 12.24 -22.40 -26.96
CA CYS A 564 12.01 -21.40 -25.94
C CYS A 564 10.83 -21.82 -25.05
N PRO A 565 10.96 -21.80 -23.71
CA PRO A 565 9.86 -22.14 -22.82
C PRO A 565 8.62 -21.26 -23.08
N GLU A 566 7.44 -21.87 -23.20
CA GLU A 566 6.21 -21.14 -23.55
C GLU A 566 5.88 -20.02 -22.55
N ASN A 567 6.23 -20.19 -21.27
CA ASN A 567 6.04 -19.19 -20.23
C ASN A 567 6.98 -17.97 -20.34
N LEU A 568 7.92 -17.97 -21.28
CA LEU A 568 8.84 -16.86 -21.61
C LEU A 568 8.83 -16.52 -23.11
N LEU A 569 7.95 -17.15 -23.90
CA LEU A 569 7.98 -17.11 -25.36
C LEU A 569 7.88 -15.68 -25.91
N LEU A 570 6.89 -14.92 -25.45
CA LEU A 570 6.64 -13.54 -25.86
C LEU A 570 7.62 -12.54 -25.24
N TRP A 571 8.46 -12.99 -24.31
CA TRP A 571 9.59 -12.20 -23.82
C TRP A 571 10.72 -12.18 -24.85
N PHE A 572 10.97 -13.31 -25.52
CA PHE A 572 12.09 -13.47 -26.46
C PHE A 572 11.70 -13.37 -27.95
N HIS A 573 10.42 -13.54 -28.29
CA HIS A 573 9.97 -13.57 -29.68
C HIS A 573 8.74 -12.70 -29.93
N HIS A 574 8.74 -12.03 -31.09
CA HIS A 574 7.52 -11.54 -31.73
C HIS A 574 7.02 -12.63 -32.68
N LEU A 575 5.81 -13.14 -32.45
CA LEU A 575 5.28 -14.31 -33.15
C LEU A 575 3.95 -14.01 -33.84
N PRO A 576 3.68 -14.62 -35.01
CA PRO A 576 2.39 -14.54 -35.66
C PRO A 576 1.24 -15.00 -34.75
N TRP A 577 0.06 -14.36 -34.88
CA TRP A 577 -1.12 -14.75 -34.11
C TRP A 577 -1.57 -16.21 -34.33
N ASP A 578 -1.23 -16.79 -35.48
CA ASP A 578 -1.51 -18.18 -35.86
C ASP A 578 -0.35 -19.15 -35.57
N TYR A 579 0.71 -18.68 -34.89
CA TYR A 579 1.81 -19.53 -34.44
C TYR A 579 1.28 -20.68 -33.57
N ARG A 580 1.72 -21.91 -33.84
CA ARG A 580 1.24 -23.11 -33.15
C ARG A 580 2.12 -23.43 -31.95
N LEU A 581 1.52 -23.38 -30.76
CA LEU A 581 2.14 -23.83 -29.51
C LEU A 581 2.21 -25.37 -29.45
N GLN A 582 2.86 -25.91 -28.43
CA GLN A 582 3.08 -27.36 -28.27
C GLN A 582 1.78 -28.15 -28.17
N ASN A 583 0.71 -27.53 -27.68
CA ASN A 583 -0.63 -28.14 -27.59
C ASN A 583 -1.43 -28.07 -28.91
N GLY A 584 -0.88 -27.46 -29.96
CA GLY A 584 -1.51 -27.32 -31.27
C GLY A 584 -2.46 -26.11 -31.40
N LEU A 585 -2.74 -25.39 -30.32
CA LEU A 585 -3.50 -24.14 -30.37
C LEU A 585 -2.66 -23.04 -30.99
N SER A 586 -3.32 -22.10 -31.64
CA SER A 586 -2.67 -20.86 -32.09
C SER A 586 -2.33 -19.98 -30.90
N LEU A 587 -1.40 -19.04 -31.09
CA LEU A 587 -1.02 -18.05 -30.09
C LEU A 587 -2.23 -17.30 -29.54
N TRP A 588 -3.15 -16.90 -30.42
CA TRP A 588 -4.38 -16.21 -30.00
C TRP A 588 -5.31 -17.11 -29.16
N GLU A 589 -5.56 -18.35 -29.59
CA GLU A 589 -6.43 -19.29 -28.87
C GLU A 589 -5.89 -19.58 -27.46
N GLU A 590 -4.60 -19.90 -27.35
CA GLU A 590 -3.96 -20.17 -26.07
C GLU A 590 -3.96 -18.94 -25.16
N LEU A 591 -3.66 -17.75 -25.69
CA LEU A 591 -3.70 -16.51 -24.93
C LEU A 591 -5.08 -16.30 -24.30
N CYS A 592 -6.14 -16.40 -25.11
CA CYS A 592 -7.53 -16.30 -24.66
C CYS A 592 -7.87 -17.30 -23.54
N LEU A 593 -7.51 -18.57 -23.72
CA LEU A 593 -7.81 -19.61 -22.75
C LEU A 593 -7.00 -19.45 -21.44
N ARG A 594 -5.77 -18.93 -21.50
CA ARG A 594 -4.97 -18.62 -20.30
C ARG A 594 -5.60 -17.51 -19.48
N TYR A 595 -5.98 -16.40 -20.12
CA TYR A 595 -6.67 -15.31 -19.42
C TYR A 595 -7.98 -15.77 -18.78
N ASP A 596 -8.76 -16.60 -19.48
CA ASP A 596 -9.99 -17.16 -18.92
C ASP A 596 -9.72 -18.13 -17.75
N ALA A 597 -8.74 -19.03 -17.90
CA ALA A 597 -8.33 -19.94 -16.83
C ALA A 597 -7.89 -19.19 -15.56
N GLY A 598 -7.13 -18.10 -15.69
CA GLY A 598 -6.74 -17.26 -14.56
C GLY A 598 -7.95 -16.65 -13.83
N LEU A 599 -8.95 -16.17 -14.57
CA LEU A 599 -10.21 -15.68 -13.97
C LEU A 599 -10.97 -16.80 -13.25
N GLN A 600 -11.12 -17.98 -13.86
CA GLN A 600 -11.82 -19.08 -13.23
C GLN A 600 -11.11 -19.52 -11.93
N GLU A 601 -9.77 -19.49 -11.92
CA GLU A 601 -8.98 -19.80 -10.74
C GLU A 601 -9.17 -18.75 -9.62
N ALA A 602 -9.18 -17.46 -9.95
CA ALA A 602 -9.50 -16.40 -9.00
C ALA A 602 -10.92 -16.54 -8.41
N ARG A 603 -11.89 -17.00 -9.20
CA ARG A 603 -13.25 -17.33 -8.72
C ARG A 603 -13.24 -18.56 -7.82
N ARG A 604 -12.43 -19.58 -8.13
CA ARG A 604 -12.28 -20.81 -7.35
C ARG A 604 -11.72 -20.54 -5.96
N PHE A 605 -10.76 -19.62 -5.81
CA PHE A 605 -10.19 -19.26 -4.50
C PHE A 605 -11.28 -18.84 -3.49
N ARG A 606 -12.29 -18.11 -3.94
CA ARG A 606 -13.44 -17.72 -3.09
C ARG A 606 -14.22 -18.93 -2.58
N LEU A 607 -14.41 -19.94 -3.43
CA LEU A 607 -15.14 -21.16 -3.08
C LEU A 607 -14.34 -22.03 -2.11
N VAL A 608 -13.02 -22.12 -2.33
CA VAL A 608 -12.10 -22.79 -1.40
C VAL A 608 -12.15 -22.09 -0.06
N TRP A 609 -12.02 -20.76 -0.03
CA TRP A 609 -12.07 -20.03 1.22
C TRP A 609 -13.42 -20.16 1.92
N ASP A 610 -14.55 -20.02 1.21
CA ASP A 610 -15.90 -20.24 1.76
C ASP A 610 -16.02 -21.63 2.44
N SER A 611 -15.42 -22.68 1.86
CA SER A 611 -15.47 -24.03 2.43
C SER A 611 -14.73 -24.20 3.76
N VAL A 612 -13.86 -23.25 4.13
CA VAL A 612 -13.04 -23.34 5.34
C VAL A 612 -13.44 -22.35 6.44
N GLU A 613 -14.61 -21.70 6.31
CA GLU A 613 -15.10 -20.69 7.27
C GLU A 613 -15.07 -21.18 8.72
N SER A 614 -15.43 -22.45 8.96
CA SER A 614 -15.47 -23.05 10.30
C SER A 614 -14.11 -23.20 10.97
N TRP A 615 -13.02 -23.11 10.20
CA TRP A 615 -11.64 -23.34 10.67
C TRP A 615 -10.86 -22.04 10.90
N VAL A 616 -11.45 -20.89 10.57
CA VAL A 616 -10.77 -19.58 10.56
C VAL A 616 -11.48 -18.62 11.50
N ASP A 617 -10.71 -17.75 12.16
CA ASP A 617 -11.28 -16.63 12.90
C ASP A 617 -12.19 -15.78 12.01
N SER A 618 -13.35 -15.39 12.53
CA SER A 618 -14.39 -14.70 11.76
C SER A 618 -13.92 -13.38 11.15
N GLU A 619 -13.04 -12.62 11.83
CA GLU A 619 -12.54 -11.35 11.31
C GLU A 619 -11.58 -11.60 10.14
N VAL A 620 -10.65 -12.55 10.31
CA VAL A 620 -9.71 -12.95 9.25
C VAL A 620 -10.47 -13.52 8.05
N PHE A 621 -11.47 -14.36 8.28
CA PHE A 621 -12.30 -14.94 7.24
C PHE A 621 -12.98 -13.86 6.40
N ILE A 622 -13.68 -12.92 7.04
CA ILE A 622 -14.38 -11.82 6.37
C ILE A 622 -13.40 -10.96 5.56
N GLN A 623 -12.25 -10.61 6.14
CA GLN A 623 -11.24 -9.79 5.48
C GLN A 623 -10.68 -10.48 4.21
N VAL A 624 -10.26 -11.74 4.33
CA VAL A 624 -9.73 -12.50 3.19
C VAL A 624 -10.83 -12.69 2.13
N GLN A 625 -12.05 -13.04 2.53
CA GLN A 625 -13.13 -13.30 1.59
C GLN A 625 -13.54 -12.05 0.80
N ALA A 626 -13.51 -10.87 1.44
CA ALA A 626 -13.73 -9.60 0.75
C ALA A 626 -12.65 -9.32 -0.31
N LYS A 627 -11.39 -9.59 0.02
CA LYS A 627 -10.24 -9.44 -0.90
C LYS A 627 -10.30 -10.45 -2.06
N LEU A 628 -10.59 -11.72 -1.80
CA LEU A 628 -10.78 -12.73 -2.86
C LEU A 628 -11.96 -12.40 -3.81
N ARG A 629 -13.05 -11.82 -3.28
CA ARG A 629 -14.16 -11.32 -4.12
C ARG A 629 -13.73 -10.15 -5.01
N ARG A 630 -12.86 -9.27 -4.51
CA ARG A 630 -12.26 -8.19 -5.28
C ARG A 630 -11.33 -8.75 -6.36
N GLN A 631 -10.46 -9.68 -5.99
CA GLN A 631 -9.57 -10.40 -6.91
C GLN A 631 -10.30 -11.02 -8.10
N ALA A 632 -11.42 -11.71 -7.86
CA ALA A 632 -12.21 -12.26 -8.96
C ALA A 632 -12.81 -11.18 -9.89
N ARG A 633 -13.16 -9.99 -9.38
CA ARG A 633 -13.63 -8.88 -10.21
C ARG A 633 -12.49 -8.25 -11.00
N ASP A 634 -11.35 -8.02 -10.36
CA ASP A 634 -10.20 -7.42 -11.03
C ASP A 634 -9.62 -8.36 -12.09
N ALA A 635 -9.61 -9.67 -11.85
CA ALA A 635 -9.23 -10.67 -12.85
C ALA A 635 -10.13 -10.62 -14.10
N GLN A 636 -11.43 -10.33 -13.94
CA GLN A 636 -12.33 -10.11 -15.08
C GLN A 636 -11.95 -8.84 -15.85
N VAL A 637 -11.66 -7.75 -15.14
CA VAL A 637 -11.24 -6.49 -15.76
C VAL A 637 -9.93 -6.67 -16.52
N TRP A 638 -8.95 -7.36 -15.94
CA TRP A 638 -7.68 -7.72 -16.60
C TRP A 638 -7.89 -8.57 -17.85
N LYS A 639 -8.66 -9.66 -17.77
CA LYS A 639 -9.03 -10.49 -18.93
C LYS A 639 -9.65 -9.65 -20.03
N ASP A 640 -10.71 -8.91 -19.71
CA ASP A 640 -11.49 -8.19 -20.71
C ASP A 640 -10.66 -7.07 -21.35
N ALA A 641 -9.91 -6.29 -20.55
CA ALA A 641 -9.07 -5.21 -21.05
C ALA A 641 -7.98 -5.71 -22.01
N CYS A 642 -7.23 -6.74 -21.62
CA CYS A 642 -6.16 -7.29 -22.45
C CYS A 642 -6.71 -7.96 -23.72
N LEU A 643 -7.71 -8.83 -23.58
CA LEU A 643 -8.24 -9.57 -24.72
C LEU A 643 -9.00 -8.68 -25.71
N LEU A 644 -9.82 -7.74 -25.25
CA LEU A 644 -10.51 -6.80 -26.15
C LEU A 644 -9.52 -5.88 -26.86
N TYR A 645 -8.47 -5.43 -26.16
CA TYR A 645 -7.41 -4.63 -26.77
C TYR A 645 -6.69 -5.39 -27.87
N PHE A 646 -6.18 -6.59 -27.61
CA PHE A 646 -5.48 -7.39 -28.62
C PHE A 646 -6.41 -7.82 -29.76
N GLN A 647 -7.68 -8.15 -29.47
CA GLN A 647 -8.68 -8.42 -30.51
C GLN A 647 -8.91 -7.20 -31.41
N SER A 648 -8.92 -5.98 -30.85
CA SER A 648 -9.08 -4.76 -31.66
C SER A 648 -7.94 -4.56 -32.67
N ILE A 649 -6.80 -5.22 -32.46
CA ILE A 649 -5.64 -5.21 -33.37
C ILE A 649 -5.69 -6.38 -34.35
N ASN A 650 -5.86 -7.61 -33.86
CA ASN A 650 -5.75 -8.83 -34.67
C ASN A 650 -7.05 -9.23 -35.39
N GLN A 651 -8.20 -8.72 -34.95
CA GLN A 651 -9.52 -8.96 -35.53
C GLN A 651 -9.95 -10.44 -35.58
N LEU A 652 -9.35 -11.29 -34.73
CA LEU A 652 -9.66 -12.72 -34.63
C LEU A 652 -10.84 -12.97 -33.68
N PRO A 653 -11.70 -13.98 -33.96
CA PRO A 653 -12.77 -14.34 -33.04
C PRO A 653 -12.20 -14.94 -31.75
N PHE A 654 -12.87 -14.71 -30.63
CA PHE A 654 -12.56 -15.47 -29.40
C PHE A 654 -12.97 -16.95 -29.55
N PRO A 655 -12.21 -17.90 -28.97
CA PRO A 655 -12.58 -19.31 -28.87
C PRO A 655 -14.02 -19.52 -28.34
N GLU A 656 -14.65 -20.63 -28.72
CA GLU A 656 -16.02 -20.95 -28.26
C GLU A 656 -16.04 -21.36 -26.79
N GLU A 657 -14.95 -21.96 -26.31
CA GLU A 657 -14.82 -22.56 -24.99
C GLU A 657 -14.61 -21.53 -23.87
N MET A 658 -14.21 -20.28 -24.19
CA MET A 658 -13.97 -19.24 -23.19
C MET A 658 -15.22 -18.44 -22.85
N GLU A 659 -15.31 -17.97 -21.60
CA GLU A 659 -16.31 -16.97 -21.22
C GLU A 659 -16.02 -15.64 -21.92
N ARG A 660 -17.00 -15.12 -22.68
CA ARG A 660 -16.87 -13.87 -23.45
C ARG A 660 -16.63 -12.66 -22.53
N PRO A 661 -15.90 -11.63 -23.00
CA PRO A 661 -15.78 -10.37 -22.26
C PRO A 661 -17.16 -9.78 -21.94
N VAL A 662 -17.29 -9.24 -20.72
CA VAL A 662 -18.54 -8.62 -20.23
C VAL A 662 -18.46 -7.10 -20.23
N HIS A 663 -17.26 -6.54 -20.28
CA HIS A 663 -17.00 -5.11 -20.42
C HIS A 663 -16.83 -4.69 -21.89
N ASP A 664 -16.93 -3.39 -22.12
CA ASP A 664 -16.64 -2.75 -23.40
C ASP A 664 -15.25 -2.08 -23.37
N LEU A 665 -14.49 -2.16 -24.47
CA LEU A 665 -13.13 -1.63 -24.52
C LEU A 665 -13.07 -0.10 -24.37
N ASP A 666 -14.00 0.62 -25.00
CA ASP A 666 -14.04 2.08 -24.89
C ASP A 666 -14.42 2.51 -23.48
N ALA A 667 -15.30 1.75 -22.81
CA ALA A 667 -15.61 1.96 -21.39
C ALA A 667 -14.41 1.70 -20.46
N LEU A 668 -13.59 0.69 -20.76
CA LEU A 668 -12.36 0.38 -20.02
C LEU A 668 -11.25 1.41 -20.24
N LYS A 669 -11.16 2.01 -21.43
CA LYS A 669 -10.19 3.07 -21.77
C LYS A 669 -10.50 4.43 -21.14
N LYS A 670 -11.74 4.66 -20.70
CA LYS A 670 -12.14 5.97 -20.14
C LYS A 670 -11.48 6.22 -18.78
N ILE A 671 -10.66 7.27 -18.73
CA ILE A 671 -10.06 7.82 -17.52
C ILE A 671 -11.19 8.31 -16.59
N SER A 672 -11.08 8.03 -15.29
CA SER A 672 -12.05 8.52 -14.30
C SER A 672 -11.74 9.96 -13.87
N LEU A 673 -12.71 10.63 -13.25
CA LEU A 673 -12.49 11.97 -12.67
C LEU A 673 -11.36 11.95 -11.64
N ARG A 674 -11.34 10.92 -10.79
CA ARG A 674 -10.30 10.67 -9.79
C ARG A 674 -8.90 10.71 -10.41
N GLU A 675 -8.70 10.02 -11.53
CA GLU A 675 -7.39 9.97 -12.18
C GLU A 675 -7.06 11.27 -12.93
N ALA A 676 -8.07 11.85 -13.60
CA ALA A 676 -7.90 13.11 -14.30
C ALA A 676 -7.45 14.25 -13.37
N THR A 677 -7.93 14.32 -12.13
CA THR A 677 -7.59 15.40 -11.18
C THR A 677 -6.40 15.08 -10.25
N LYS A 678 -5.86 13.86 -10.27
CA LYS A 678 -4.73 13.44 -9.43
C LYS A 678 -3.53 14.39 -9.56
N GLY A 679 -3.00 14.92 -8.45
CA GLY A 679 -1.90 15.89 -8.47
C GLY A 679 -2.31 17.35 -8.65
N LEU A 680 -3.59 17.62 -8.93
CA LEU A 680 -4.15 18.98 -8.91
C LEU A 680 -4.86 19.25 -7.59
N PHE A 681 -5.89 18.45 -7.27
CA PHE A 681 -6.62 18.47 -5.99
C PHE A 681 -7.38 17.16 -5.77
N LEU A 682 -7.89 16.94 -4.55
CA LEU A 682 -8.77 15.83 -4.25
C LEU A 682 -10.16 16.06 -4.86
N MET A 683 -10.66 15.08 -5.62
CA MET A 683 -12.03 15.03 -6.11
C MET A 683 -12.86 14.16 -5.16
N GLY A 684 -13.75 14.82 -4.43
CA GLY A 684 -14.54 14.24 -3.35
C GLY A 684 -16.03 14.18 -3.61
N VAL A 685 -16.72 13.37 -2.82
CA VAL A 685 -18.18 13.23 -2.83
C VAL A 685 -18.73 13.02 -1.42
N ALA A 686 -19.87 13.65 -1.13
CA ALA A 686 -20.61 13.42 0.09
C ALA A 686 -21.39 12.10 0.02
N VAL A 687 -21.29 11.31 1.08
CA VAL A 687 -21.74 9.92 1.11
C VAL A 687 -22.62 9.64 2.32
N ASN A 688 -23.62 8.78 2.12
CA ASN A 688 -24.57 8.34 3.16
C ASN A 688 -24.43 6.84 3.45
N SER A 689 -24.93 6.42 4.61
CA SER A 689 -24.84 5.04 5.09
C SER A 689 -25.31 3.95 4.12
N PRO A 690 -26.37 4.12 3.29
CA PRO A 690 -26.77 3.09 2.33
C PRO A 690 -25.71 2.76 1.28
N GLN A 691 -24.86 3.72 0.91
CA GLN A 691 -23.77 3.54 -0.05
C GLN A 691 -22.64 2.72 0.57
N THR A 692 -22.28 3.01 1.81
CA THR A 692 -21.13 2.38 2.49
C THR A 692 -21.45 1.04 3.14
N ARG A 693 -22.72 0.74 3.44
CA ARG A 693 -23.18 -0.56 3.97
C ARG A 693 -23.52 -1.59 2.88
N GLY A 694 -23.23 -1.30 1.61
CA GLY A 694 -23.49 -2.22 0.50
C GLY A 694 -24.95 -2.31 0.03
N ALA A 695 -25.86 -1.46 0.55
CA ALA A 695 -27.26 -1.43 0.12
C ALA A 695 -27.45 -0.77 -1.26
N ARG A 696 -26.44 -0.03 -1.74
CA ARG A 696 -26.41 0.65 -3.05
C ARG A 696 -25.11 0.33 -3.81
N PRO A 697 -24.91 -0.92 -4.29
CA PRO A 697 -23.65 -1.32 -4.90
C PRO A 697 -23.28 -0.53 -6.17
N ALA A 698 -24.27 -0.19 -7.01
CA ALA A 698 -24.03 0.63 -8.20
C ALA A 698 -23.58 2.06 -7.87
N GLU A 699 -24.05 2.63 -6.77
CA GLU A 699 -23.59 3.95 -6.31
C GLU A 699 -22.17 3.86 -5.72
N ALA A 700 -21.92 2.84 -4.90
CA ALA A 700 -20.61 2.58 -4.32
C ALA A 700 -19.53 2.42 -5.40
N GLU A 701 -19.84 1.71 -6.50
CA GLU A 701 -18.95 1.54 -7.64
C GLU A 701 -18.57 2.89 -8.28
N GLN A 702 -19.53 3.77 -8.54
CA GLN A 702 -19.24 5.09 -9.09
C GLN A 702 -18.42 5.95 -8.13
N ILE A 703 -18.70 5.86 -6.82
CA ILE A 703 -17.93 6.55 -5.78
C ILE A 703 -16.46 6.10 -5.82
N SER A 704 -16.22 4.79 -5.81
CA SER A 704 -14.87 4.22 -5.86
C SER A 704 -14.13 4.56 -7.15
N LYS A 705 -14.85 4.58 -8.29
CA LYS A 705 -14.28 4.85 -9.61
C LYS A 705 -13.88 6.31 -9.80
N HIS A 706 -14.77 7.24 -9.44
CA HIS A 706 -14.63 8.66 -9.83
C HIS A 706 -14.09 9.59 -8.73
N PHE A 707 -13.97 9.14 -7.48
CA PHE A 707 -13.60 10.02 -6.36
C PHE A 707 -12.46 9.45 -5.53
N ASN A 708 -11.51 10.30 -5.15
CA ASN A 708 -10.39 9.98 -4.25
C ASN A 708 -10.57 10.54 -2.84
N ALA A 709 -11.71 11.20 -2.57
CA ALA A 709 -12.06 11.66 -1.24
C ALA A 709 -13.55 11.44 -0.94
N ILE A 710 -13.87 11.25 0.34
CA ILE A 710 -15.25 11.14 0.81
C ILE A 710 -15.50 12.00 2.04
N VAL A 711 -16.73 12.49 2.15
CA VAL A 711 -17.21 13.28 3.29
C VAL A 711 -18.52 12.67 3.79
N PRO A 712 -18.67 12.35 5.09
CA PRO A 712 -19.92 11.83 5.62
C PRO A 712 -20.96 12.94 5.61
N GLU A 713 -22.04 12.76 4.86
CA GLU A 713 -23.05 13.81 4.70
C GLU A 713 -23.80 14.06 6.03
N ASN A 714 -24.16 12.99 6.75
CA ASN A 714 -25.03 13.10 7.94
C ASN A 714 -24.56 12.33 9.17
N CYS A 715 -23.87 11.19 9.01
CA CYS A 715 -23.64 10.26 10.12
C CYS A 715 -22.71 10.78 11.21
N MET A 716 -21.93 11.83 10.96
CA MET A 716 -21.03 12.46 11.93
C MET A 716 -21.57 13.76 12.55
N LYS A 717 -22.78 14.21 12.17
CA LYS A 717 -23.41 15.38 12.79
C LYS A 717 -23.84 15.05 14.22
N SER A 718 -23.74 16.01 15.14
CA SER A 718 -24.01 15.78 16.57
C SER A 718 -25.37 15.13 16.85
N ALA A 719 -26.44 15.50 16.15
CA ALA A 719 -27.76 14.87 16.29
C ALA A 719 -27.78 13.36 15.96
N VAL A 720 -26.79 12.83 15.23
CA VAL A 720 -26.69 11.43 14.84
C VAL A 720 -25.59 10.71 15.63
N ILE A 721 -24.38 11.27 15.67
CA ILE A 721 -23.23 10.61 16.30
C ILE A 721 -23.24 10.75 17.83
N HIS A 722 -23.85 11.82 18.36
CA HIS A 722 -23.94 12.12 19.81
C HIS A 722 -25.36 12.56 20.23
N PRO A 723 -26.38 11.70 20.00
CA PRO A 723 -27.79 12.07 20.12
C PRO A 723 -28.25 12.35 21.56
N GLU A 724 -27.55 11.81 22.57
CA GLU A 724 -27.83 11.98 24.01
C GLU A 724 -26.51 12.19 24.76
N GLU A 725 -26.54 12.89 25.89
CA GLU A 725 -25.34 13.39 26.61
C GLU A 725 -24.28 12.34 26.94
N HIS A 726 -24.69 11.09 27.15
CA HIS A 726 -23.79 10.00 27.50
C HIS A 726 -23.88 8.82 26.51
N ARG A 727 -24.37 9.05 25.28
CA ARG A 727 -24.54 8.01 24.26
C ARG A 727 -24.03 8.44 22.89
N TYR A 728 -23.05 7.71 22.37
CA TYR A 728 -22.56 7.84 21.00
C TYR A 728 -23.04 6.72 20.09
N SER A 729 -23.18 7.01 18.79
CA SER A 729 -23.53 6.04 17.75
C SER A 729 -22.48 6.04 16.65
N PHE A 730 -21.48 5.16 16.76
CA PHE A 730 -20.33 5.12 15.84
C PHE A 730 -20.50 4.20 14.64
N GLU A 731 -21.42 3.24 14.67
CA GLU A 731 -21.52 2.17 13.66
C GLU A 731 -21.52 2.68 12.21
N ALA A 732 -22.31 3.73 11.92
CA ALA A 732 -22.38 4.32 10.58
C ALA A 732 -21.12 5.09 10.17
N SER A 733 -20.40 5.69 11.13
CA SER A 733 -19.14 6.37 10.84
C SER A 733 -17.98 5.36 10.72
N ASP A 734 -17.95 4.31 11.53
CA ASP A 734 -16.96 3.23 11.40
C ASP A 734 -17.02 2.56 10.02
N GLN A 735 -18.22 2.26 9.53
CA GLN A 735 -18.42 1.67 8.18
C GLN A 735 -18.08 2.66 7.06
N MET A 736 -18.32 3.95 7.27
CA MET A 736 -17.90 5.00 6.33
C MET A 736 -16.38 5.00 6.18
N LEU A 737 -15.66 4.94 7.31
CA LEU A 737 -14.20 4.91 7.30
C LEU A 737 -13.69 3.64 6.63
N ALA A 738 -14.24 2.47 6.97
CA ALA A 738 -13.87 1.21 6.34
C ALA A 738 -14.09 1.23 4.82
N PHE A 739 -15.19 1.82 4.35
CA PHE A 739 -15.45 2.01 2.92
C PHE A 739 -14.38 2.90 2.27
N GLY A 740 -14.09 4.07 2.83
CA GLY A 740 -13.06 4.97 2.30
C GLY A 740 -11.68 4.34 2.27
N GLU A 741 -11.28 3.70 3.37
CA GLU A 741 -10.01 2.98 3.50
C GLU A 741 -9.87 1.87 2.45
N SER A 742 -10.91 1.04 2.27
CA SER A 742 -10.90 -0.05 1.28
C SER A 742 -10.77 0.42 -0.18
N ASN A 743 -11.13 1.68 -0.44
CA ASN A 743 -11.07 2.31 -1.76
C ASN A 743 -9.91 3.31 -1.91
N GLN A 744 -9.03 3.38 -0.90
CA GLN A 744 -7.90 4.33 -0.83
C GLN A 744 -8.37 5.79 -1.00
N GLN A 745 -9.49 6.13 -0.36
CA GLN A 745 -10.08 7.47 -0.40
C GLN A 745 -9.70 8.25 0.86
N VAL A 746 -9.36 9.52 0.67
CA VAL A 746 -9.12 10.47 1.77
C VAL A 746 -10.44 10.83 2.44
N ILE A 747 -10.48 10.76 3.77
CA ILE A 747 -11.70 11.01 4.54
C ILE A 747 -11.58 12.35 5.25
N THR A 748 -12.66 13.13 5.26
CA THR A 748 -12.79 14.32 6.10
C THR A 748 -14.01 14.22 6.99
N GLY A 749 -13.85 14.48 8.28
CA GLY A 749 -14.95 14.48 9.23
C GLY A 749 -15.82 15.72 9.06
N HIS A 750 -17.12 15.53 8.87
CA HIS A 750 -18.09 16.61 8.72
C HIS A 750 -19.32 16.34 9.60
N CYS A 751 -19.61 17.16 10.61
CA CYS A 751 -18.82 18.26 11.18
C CYS A 751 -18.95 18.23 12.71
N LEU A 752 -17.99 18.83 13.43
CA LEU A 752 -17.92 18.73 14.89
C LEU A 752 -18.90 19.70 15.58
N ILE A 753 -18.92 20.97 15.19
CA ILE A 753 -19.79 21.99 15.78
C ILE A 753 -20.66 22.63 14.70
N TRP A 754 -21.97 22.36 14.75
CA TRP A 754 -22.95 22.95 13.85
C TRP A 754 -24.31 23.14 14.52
N HIS A 755 -24.95 24.27 14.23
CA HIS A 755 -26.19 24.69 14.85
C HIS A 755 -27.44 24.02 14.23
N SER A 756 -27.40 23.66 12.94
CA SER A 756 -28.61 23.28 12.20
C SER A 756 -29.05 21.83 12.47
N GLN A 757 -28.12 20.90 12.70
CA GLN A 757 -28.42 19.52 13.12
C GLN A 757 -27.75 19.21 14.47
N LEU A 758 -28.00 20.10 15.42
CA LEU A 758 -27.52 20.00 16.80
C LEU A 758 -28.33 18.97 17.60
N ALA A 759 -27.67 18.15 18.40
CA ALA A 759 -28.36 17.26 19.34
C ALA A 759 -29.23 18.07 20.33
N PRO A 760 -30.51 17.71 20.57
CA PRO A 760 -31.44 18.55 21.33
C PRO A 760 -31.01 18.91 22.75
N TRP A 761 -30.15 18.10 23.37
CA TRP A 761 -29.66 18.28 24.73
C TRP A 761 -28.42 19.19 24.83
N PHE A 762 -27.69 19.39 23.72
CA PHE A 762 -26.29 19.83 23.76
C PHE A 762 -26.09 21.18 24.45
N CYS A 763 -26.95 22.16 24.14
CA CYS A 763 -26.86 23.53 24.65
C CYS A 763 -27.90 23.85 25.73
N VAL A 764 -28.68 22.87 26.19
CA VAL A 764 -29.76 23.09 27.17
C VAL A 764 -29.69 22.13 28.36
N ASP A 765 -30.32 22.53 29.47
CA ASP A 765 -30.56 21.68 30.63
C ASP A 765 -31.83 20.82 30.46
N GLU A 766 -32.14 20.01 31.47
CA GLU A 766 -33.35 19.17 31.50
C GLU A 766 -34.67 19.96 31.43
N GLN A 767 -34.63 21.27 31.68
CA GLN A 767 -35.78 22.19 31.58
C GLN A 767 -35.77 22.99 30.27
N ALA A 768 -34.95 22.59 29.29
CA ALA A 768 -34.79 23.23 27.99
C ALA A 768 -34.30 24.69 28.07
N LYS A 769 -33.61 25.09 29.14
CA LYS A 769 -32.98 26.41 29.26
C LYS A 769 -31.51 26.34 28.84
N PRO A 770 -30.93 27.42 28.29
CA PRO A 770 -29.51 27.47 27.96
C PRO A 770 -28.63 27.09 29.16
N VAL A 771 -27.67 26.19 28.94
CA VAL A 771 -26.68 25.82 29.97
C VAL A 771 -25.69 26.96 30.23
N SER A 772 -24.93 26.87 31.33
CA SER A 772 -23.85 27.82 31.60
C SER A 772 -22.69 27.69 30.60
N ALA A 773 -21.87 28.74 30.52
CA ALA A 773 -20.68 28.75 29.69
C ALA A 773 -19.71 27.60 30.03
N GLU A 774 -19.55 27.28 31.31
CA GLU A 774 -18.68 26.20 31.79
C GLU A 774 -19.19 24.83 31.32
N VAL A 775 -20.50 24.60 31.38
CA VAL A 775 -21.11 23.35 30.93
C VAL A 775 -20.95 23.20 29.43
N LEU A 776 -21.21 24.26 28.65
CA LEU A 776 -21.06 24.17 27.19
C LEU A 776 -19.60 23.96 26.77
N LYS A 777 -18.63 24.61 27.43
CA LYS A 777 -17.20 24.36 27.21
C LYS A 777 -16.84 22.88 27.45
N SER A 778 -17.34 22.31 28.56
CA SER A 778 -17.11 20.90 28.88
C SER A 778 -17.71 19.97 27.82
N ARG A 779 -18.97 20.19 27.44
CA ARG A 779 -19.66 19.37 26.43
C ARG A 779 -19.01 19.46 25.05
N MET A 780 -18.61 20.67 24.62
CA MET A 780 -17.85 20.85 23.37
C MET A 780 -16.52 20.11 23.41
N ARG A 781 -15.78 20.22 24.51
CA ARG A 781 -14.49 19.52 24.68
C ARG A 781 -14.68 18.01 24.60
N GLU A 782 -15.59 17.45 25.39
CA GLU A 782 -15.85 16.01 25.42
C GLU A 782 -16.28 15.48 24.05
N HIS A 783 -17.18 16.19 23.37
CA HIS A 783 -17.64 15.82 22.04
C HIS A 783 -16.50 15.75 21.01
N ILE A 784 -15.69 16.82 20.94
CA ILE A 784 -14.57 16.92 20.02
C ILE A 784 -13.52 15.85 20.33
N PHE A 785 -13.12 15.71 21.61
CA PHE A 785 -12.12 14.72 22.01
C PHE A 785 -12.58 13.29 21.73
N THR A 786 -13.83 12.95 22.03
CA THR A 786 -14.33 11.58 21.86
C THR A 786 -14.30 11.17 20.39
N ILE A 787 -14.76 12.04 19.48
CA ILE A 787 -14.80 11.74 18.04
C ILE A 787 -13.40 11.73 17.44
N MET A 788 -12.59 12.77 17.70
CA MET A 788 -11.27 12.89 17.07
C MET A 788 -10.27 11.86 17.61
N THR A 789 -10.30 11.54 18.91
CA THR A 789 -9.41 10.50 19.47
C THR A 789 -9.75 9.12 18.91
N ARG A 790 -11.03 8.81 18.67
CA ARG A 790 -11.45 7.54 18.08
C ARG A 790 -10.90 7.33 16.66
N TYR A 791 -10.86 8.40 15.87
CA TYR A 791 -10.51 8.35 14.45
C TYR A 791 -9.13 8.94 14.14
N LYS A 792 -8.32 9.15 15.17
CA LYS A 792 -6.98 9.71 15.08
C LYS A 792 -6.12 8.93 14.07
N GLY A 793 -5.50 9.68 13.15
CA GLY A 793 -4.68 9.12 12.07
C GLY A 793 -5.44 8.45 10.91
N ARG A 794 -6.77 8.36 10.98
CA ARG A 794 -7.62 7.77 9.92
C ARG A 794 -8.38 8.82 9.09
N ILE A 795 -8.65 9.98 9.69
CA ILE A 795 -9.31 11.12 9.03
C ILE A 795 -8.25 12.20 8.77
N LYS A 796 -8.15 12.68 7.53
CA LYS A 796 -7.16 13.71 7.14
C LYS A 796 -7.42 15.05 7.84
N GLY A 797 -8.67 15.45 7.93
CA GLY A 797 -9.06 16.71 8.57
C GLY A 797 -10.53 16.79 8.91
N TYR A 798 -10.92 17.83 9.63
CA TYR A 798 -12.27 18.02 10.14
C TYR A 798 -12.82 19.40 9.84
N ASP A 799 -14.07 19.45 9.41
CA ASP A 799 -14.87 20.66 9.49
C ASP A 799 -15.22 20.90 10.97
N VAL A 800 -14.40 21.71 11.63
CA VAL A 800 -14.45 21.94 13.09
C VAL A 800 -15.69 22.75 13.45
N VAL A 801 -15.94 23.84 12.71
CA VAL A 801 -17.12 24.68 12.85
C VAL A 801 -17.76 24.88 11.48
N ASN A 802 -19.07 24.65 11.42
CA ASN A 802 -19.88 24.84 10.21
C ASN A 802 -20.82 26.04 10.39
N GLU A 803 -20.84 26.95 9.41
CA GLU A 803 -21.85 28.00 9.22
C GLU A 803 -22.03 29.00 10.38
N ALA A 804 -20.93 29.63 10.81
CA ALA A 804 -20.93 30.55 11.94
C ALA A 804 -21.26 32.02 11.57
N PHE A 805 -21.30 32.38 10.28
CA PHE A 805 -21.60 33.75 9.85
C PHE A 805 -22.93 33.86 9.07
N GLU A 806 -23.59 35.00 9.22
CA GLU A 806 -24.66 35.44 8.33
C GLU A 806 -24.09 36.12 7.07
N ASP A 807 -24.89 36.27 6.02
CA ASP A 807 -24.46 36.86 4.74
C ASP A 807 -24.02 38.33 4.84
N ASN A 808 -24.40 39.03 5.91
CA ASN A 808 -23.93 40.39 6.19
C ASN A 808 -22.57 40.43 6.93
N GLY A 809 -21.96 39.27 7.20
CA GLY A 809 -20.68 39.14 7.91
C GLY A 809 -20.79 39.22 9.44
N SER A 810 -22.01 39.29 10.00
CA SER A 810 -22.24 39.18 11.44
C SER A 810 -22.23 37.73 11.91
N TYR A 811 -21.92 37.49 13.19
CA TYR A 811 -22.02 36.14 13.75
C TYR A 811 -23.47 35.67 13.77
N ARG A 812 -23.68 34.42 13.33
CA ARG A 812 -24.96 33.74 13.39
C ARG A 812 -25.44 33.64 14.84
N ASN A 813 -26.71 33.97 15.05
CA ASN A 813 -27.35 33.89 16.37
C ASN A 813 -27.66 32.43 16.78
N SER A 814 -26.61 31.64 17.00
CA SER A 814 -26.69 30.23 17.41
C SER A 814 -26.68 30.10 18.95
N PRO A 815 -27.14 28.97 19.51
CA PRO A 815 -26.99 28.70 20.95
C PRO A 815 -25.54 28.78 21.43
N PHE A 816 -24.57 28.34 20.60
CA PHE A 816 -23.14 28.47 20.89
C PHE A 816 -22.72 29.94 21.04
N TYR A 817 -23.13 30.80 20.11
CA TYR A 817 -22.81 32.23 20.15
C TYR A 817 -23.54 32.96 21.29
N GLN A 818 -24.79 32.59 21.59
CA GLN A 818 -25.54 33.17 22.71
C GLN A 818 -24.90 32.89 24.07
N ILE A 819 -24.33 31.70 24.25
CA ILE A 819 -23.75 31.27 25.54
C ILE A 819 -22.27 31.68 25.66
N LEU A 820 -21.48 31.57 24.59
CA LEU A 820 -20.02 31.77 24.62
C LEU A 820 -19.53 32.98 23.83
N GLY A 821 -20.39 33.73 23.15
CA GLY A 821 -19.95 34.79 22.23
C GLY A 821 -19.07 34.22 21.12
N LYS A 822 -18.16 35.02 20.55
CA LYS A 822 -17.27 34.56 19.47
C LYS A 822 -16.23 33.51 19.90
N ASP A 823 -16.01 33.34 21.21
CA ASP A 823 -14.99 32.42 21.73
C ASP A 823 -15.26 30.94 21.43
N PHE A 824 -16.51 30.56 21.11
CA PHE A 824 -16.83 29.15 20.81
C PHE A 824 -16.01 28.62 19.62
N ILE A 825 -15.72 29.46 18.62
CA ILE A 825 -14.93 29.06 17.44
C ILE A 825 -13.50 28.77 17.88
N ARG A 826 -12.85 29.71 18.57
CA ARG A 826 -11.49 29.54 19.09
C ARG A 826 -11.36 28.28 19.96
N LEU A 827 -12.28 28.09 20.88
CA LEU A 827 -12.30 26.93 21.77
C LEU A 827 -12.47 25.61 20.99
N ALA A 828 -13.32 25.57 19.96
CA ALA A 828 -13.48 24.37 19.14
C ALA A 828 -12.19 24.00 18.41
N PHE A 829 -11.49 24.98 17.82
CA PHE A 829 -10.19 24.75 17.16
C PHE A 829 -9.10 24.35 18.17
N GLU A 830 -9.05 24.97 19.35
CA GLU A 830 -8.12 24.58 20.42
C GLU A 830 -8.36 23.12 20.87
N TYR A 831 -9.62 22.73 21.07
CA TYR A 831 -9.96 21.37 21.47
C TYR A 831 -9.66 20.36 20.36
N ALA A 832 -9.93 20.71 19.10
CA ALA A 832 -9.65 19.85 17.96
C ALA A 832 -8.14 19.61 17.81
N HIS A 833 -7.33 20.67 17.87
CA HIS A 833 -5.88 20.55 17.79
C HIS A 833 -5.30 19.74 18.96
N GLN A 834 -5.85 19.87 20.16
CA GLN A 834 -5.40 19.08 21.30
C GLN A 834 -5.79 17.59 21.18
N ALA A 835 -6.96 17.29 20.61
CA ALA A 835 -7.43 15.92 20.43
C ALA A 835 -6.61 15.19 19.35
N ASP A 836 -6.37 15.84 18.22
CA ASP A 836 -5.49 15.33 17.17
C ASP A 836 -4.61 16.46 16.59
N PRO A 837 -3.35 16.57 17.03
CA PRO A 837 -2.43 17.60 16.54
C PRO A 837 -2.06 17.47 15.06
N GLU A 838 -2.21 16.27 14.48
CA GLU A 838 -1.79 15.98 13.10
C GLU A 838 -2.91 16.28 12.09
N ALA A 839 -4.18 16.14 12.50
CA ALA A 839 -5.33 16.40 11.64
C ALA A 839 -5.40 17.86 11.18
N GLU A 840 -5.77 18.06 9.91
CA GLU A 840 -6.05 19.40 9.38
C GLU A 840 -7.39 19.92 9.93
N LEU A 841 -7.45 21.21 10.26
CA LEU A 841 -8.59 21.84 10.91
C LEU A 841 -9.22 22.90 10.00
N TYR A 842 -10.51 22.72 9.68
CA TYR A 842 -11.21 23.56 8.72
C TYR A 842 -12.38 24.33 9.34
N TYR A 843 -12.62 25.51 8.79
CA TYR A 843 -13.88 26.24 8.95
C TYR A 843 -14.70 26.11 7.65
N ASN A 844 -15.98 25.74 7.72
CA ASN A 844 -16.81 25.54 6.52
C ASN A 844 -18.05 26.45 6.55
N ASP A 845 -18.37 27.14 5.46
CA ASP A 845 -19.57 28.01 5.37
C ASP A 845 -20.06 28.18 3.92
N TYR A 846 -21.37 28.48 3.75
CA TYR A 846 -21.99 28.79 2.45
C TYR A 846 -21.88 30.26 2.09
N ASN A 847 -22.21 30.60 0.84
CA ASN A 847 -22.19 31.98 0.33
C ASN A 847 -20.85 32.70 0.48
N MET A 848 -19.75 31.95 0.39
CA MET A 848 -18.41 32.53 0.52
C MET A 848 -18.02 33.45 -0.66
N ALA A 849 -18.78 33.45 -1.75
CA ALA A 849 -18.65 34.46 -2.82
C ALA A 849 -19.21 35.84 -2.42
N ASN A 850 -19.96 35.95 -1.32
CA ASN A 850 -20.41 37.23 -0.77
C ASN A 850 -19.22 37.97 -0.13
N PRO A 851 -18.88 39.20 -0.58
CA PRO A 851 -17.72 39.92 -0.07
C PRO A 851 -17.77 40.19 1.44
N ALA A 852 -18.92 40.57 2.00
CA ALA A 852 -19.04 40.92 3.41
C ALA A 852 -18.80 39.69 4.31
N LYS A 853 -19.32 38.53 3.90
CA LYS A 853 -19.13 37.26 4.60
C LYS A 853 -17.70 36.76 4.46
N CYS A 854 -17.13 36.77 3.26
CA CYS A 854 -15.74 36.39 3.02
C CYS A 854 -14.78 37.25 3.87
N ASP A 855 -14.98 38.56 3.91
CA ASP A 855 -14.15 39.46 4.71
C ASP A 855 -14.27 39.18 6.22
N ALA A 856 -15.44 38.76 6.71
CA ALA A 856 -15.62 38.34 8.10
C ALA A 856 -14.89 37.06 8.43
N VAL A 857 -14.92 36.07 7.54
CA VAL A 857 -14.18 34.81 7.70
C VAL A 857 -12.67 35.04 7.63
N VAL A 858 -12.17 35.89 6.72
CA VAL A 858 -10.75 36.27 6.68
C VAL A 858 -10.31 36.87 8.02
N ARG A 859 -11.08 37.81 8.57
CA ARG A 859 -10.78 38.37 9.91
C ARG A 859 -10.78 37.29 10.99
N MET A 860 -11.71 36.33 10.94
CA MET A 860 -11.76 35.22 11.90
C MET A 860 -10.52 34.32 11.79
N VAL A 861 -10.07 34.00 10.57
CA VAL A 861 -8.83 33.24 10.33
C VAL A 861 -7.62 33.96 10.93
N GLU A 862 -7.51 35.28 10.68
CA GLU A 862 -6.44 36.11 11.24
C GLU A 862 -6.48 36.14 12.77
N GLU A 863 -7.67 36.28 13.37
CA GLU A 863 -7.86 36.25 14.82
C GLU A 863 -7.47 34.90 15.43
N LEU A 864 -7.83 33.77 14.81
CA LEU A 864 -7.44 32.42 15.28
C LEU A 864 -5.92 32.24 15.22
N LYS A 865 -5.29 32.63 14.11
CA LYS A 865 -3.82 32.54 13.95
C LYS A 865 -3.10 33.43 14.95
N ALA A 866 -3.59 34.66 15.17
CA ALA A 866 -3.03 35.56 16.18
C ALA A 866 -3.16 35.02 17.61
N ALA A 867 -4.19 34.22 17.87
CA ALA A 867 -4.39 33.50 19.14
C ALA A 867 -3.58 32.19 19.25
N GLY A 868 -2.77 31.83 18.23
CA GLY A 868 -1.97 30.60 18.21
C GLY A 868 -2.77 29.34 17.88
N CYS A 869 -4.00 29.45 17.39
CA CYS A 869 -4.79 28.31 16.95
C CYS A 869 -4.35 27.84 15.57
N ARG A 870 -4.28 26.52 15.38
CA ARG A 870 -4.10 25.90 14.06
C ARG A 870 -5.40 26.00 13.27
N ILE A 871 -5.34 26.53 12.05
CA ILE A 871 -6.41 26.50 11.05
C ILE A 871 -5.74 26.34 9.68
N ASP A 872 -6.04 25.22 9.03
CA ASP A 872 -5.35 24.81 7.81
C ASP A 872 -6.12 25.23 6.56
N GLY A 873 -7.46 25.24 6.64
CA GLY A 873 -8.30 25.49 5.47
C GLY A 873 -9.65 26.14 5.77
N VAL A 874 -10.24 26.73 4.72
CA VAL A 874 -11.60 27.25 4.72
C VAL A 874 -12.40 26.59 3.59
N GLY A 875 -13.50 25.94 3.97
CA GLY A 875 -14.51 25.39 3.09
C GLY A 875 -15.46 26.45 2.57
N MET A 876 -15.58 26.52 1.25
CA MET A 876 -16.55 27.32 0.52
C MET A 876 -17.65 26.40 0.01
N GLN A 877 -18.78 26.32 0.73
CA GLN A 877 -19.90 25.50 0.28
C GLN A 877 -20.48 26.10 -1.01
N ALA A 878 -20.46 25.32 -2.09
CA ALA A 878 -20.76 25.75 -3.45
C ALA A 878 -22.15 25.28 -3.90
N HIS A 879 -23.18 25.68 -3.14
CA HIS A 879 -24.60 25.50 -3.47
C HIS A 879 -25.07 26.53 -4.50
N VAL A 880 -24.65 26.38 -5.75
CA VAL A 880 -24.79 27.43 -6.78
C VAL A 880 -26.05 27.27 -7.63
N HIS A 881 -26.41 28.34 -8.32
CA HIS A 881 -27.45 28.36 -9.36
C HIS A 881 -26.79 28.62 -10.73
N LEU A 882 -27.57 28.57 -11.81
CA LEU A 882 -27.07 28.74 -13.18
C LEU A 882 -26.40 30.11 -13.41
N ASP A 883 -26.88 31.15 -12.73
CA ASP A 883 -26.50 32.55 -12.96
C ASP A 883 -25.86 33.24 -11.75
N ASP A 884 -25.82 32.59 -10.58
CA ASP A 884 -25.30 33.17 -9.34
C ASP A 884 -24.62 32.12 -8.44
N PRO A 885 -23.51 32.46 -7.74
CA PRO A 885 -22.72 33.70 -7.85
C PRO A 885 -21.70 33.66 -8.99
N SER A 886 -21.37 34.79 -9.61
CA SER A 886 -20.45 34.84 -10.77
C SER A 886 -19.08 34.18 -10.49
N ALA A 887 -18.45 33.62 -11.53
CA ALA A 887 -17.12 33.02 -11.41
C ALA A 887 -16.06 34.00 -10.86
N ALA A 888 -16.13 35.29 -11.25
CA ALA A 888 -15.25 36.33 -10.73
C ALA A 888 -15.42 36.59 -9.23
N ALA A 889 -16.64 36.47 -8.69
CA ALA A 889 -16.89 36.57 -7.26
C ALA A 889 -16.29 35.38 -6.50
N PHE A 890 -16.45 34.16 -7.03
CA PHE A 890 -15.76 32.97 -6.49
C PHE A 890 -14.24 33.14 -6.48
N GLU A 891 -13.66 33.57 -7.60
CA GLU A 891 -12.22 33.78 -7.75
C GLU A 891 -11.68 34.78 -6.73
N THR A 892 -12.40 35.89 -6.54
CA THR A 892 -12.03 36.91 -5.55
C THR A 892 -11.93 36.33 -4.14
N SER A 893 -12.89 35.50 -3.73
CA SER A 893 -12.88 34.87 -2.42
C SER A 893 -11.77 33.82 -2.27
N ILE A 894 -11.52 33.01 -3.31
CA ILE A 894 -10.41 32.02 -3.32
C ILE A 894 -9.08 32.73 -3.05
N LEU A 895 -8.81 33.82 -3.79
CA LEU A 895 -7.57 34.58 -3.66
C LEU A 895 -7.45 35.28 -2.29
N LYS A 896 -8.56 35.79 -1.73
CA LYS A 896 -8.56 36.40 -0.39
C LYS A 896 -8.24 35.38 0.71
N LEU A 897 -8.84 34.19 0.66
CA LEU A 897 -8.59 33.13 1.64
C LEU A 897 -7.16 32.59 1.51
N ALA A 898 -6.67 32.39 0.29
CA ALA A 898 -5.29 32.01 0.03
C ALA A 898 -4.30 33.06 0.59
N ALA A 899 -4.58 34.35 0.39
CA ALA A 899 -3.78 35.45 0.94
C ALA A 899 -3.80 35.51 2.48
N ALA A 900 -4.89 35.05 3.13
CA ALA A 900 -4.96 34.86 4.58
C ALA A 900 -4.14 33.64 5.08
N GLY A 901 -3.49 32.91 4.16
CA GLY A 901 -2.57 31.82 4.44
C GLY A 901 -3.26 30.51 4.80
N VAL A 902 -4.47 30.27 4.32
CA VAL A 902 -5.20 29.00 4.48
C VAL A 902 -5.46 28.38 3.11
N LYS A 903 -5.58 27.05 3.08
CA LYS A 903 -6.03 26.33 1.89
C LYS A 903 -7.52 26.54 1.66
N VAL A 904 -7.95 26.47 0.41
CA VAL A 904 -9.36 26.54 0.05
C VAL A 904 -9.88 25.13 -0.22
N LEU A 905 -11.06 24.83 0.30
CA LEU A 905 -11.79 23.61 -0.02
C LEU A 905 -13.09 24.04 -0.71
N ILE A 906 -13.32 23.63 -1.94
CA ILE A 906 -14.64 23.77 -2.55
C ILE A 906 -15.50 22.64 -1.97
N THR A 907 -16.37 22.97 -1.03
CA THR A 907 -17.21 21.99 -0.34
C THR A 907 -18.61 22.03 -0.93
N GLU A 908 -19.37 20.96 -0.71
CA GLU A 908 -20.81 20.90 -1.01
C GLU A 908 -21.21 21.43 -2.41
N TRP A 909 -20.44 21.07 -3.43
CA TRP A 909 -20.64 21.56 -4.79
C TRP A 909 -21.82 20.85 -5.45
N ASP A 910 -22.88 21.63 -5.71
CA ASP A 910 -24.03 21.24 -6.51
C ASP A 910 -24.60 22.48 -7.23
N ILE A 911 -25.10 22.29 -8.45
CA ILE A 911 -25.57 23.41 -9.29
C ILE A 911 -27.04 23.19 -9.60
N SER A 912 -27.94 23.94 -8.95
CA SER A 912 -29.37 23.80 -9.26
C SER A 912 -29.66 24.23 -10.69
N ILE A 913 -30.41 23.39 -11.41
CA ILE A 913 -30.89 23.71 -12.76
C ILE A 913 -32.23 24.46 -12.72
N LEU A 914 -32.89 24.44 -11.56
CA LEU A 914 -34.23 24.99 -11.38
C LEU A 914 -34.19 26.51 -11.21
N PRO A 915 -35.23 27.24 -11.65
CA PRO A 915 -35.34 28.68 -11.38
C PRO A 915 -35.32 28.99 -9.87
N ASN A 916 -34.69 30.11 -9.50
CA ASN A 916 -34.62 30.58 -8.11
C ASN A 916 -35.43 31.88 -7.90
N PRO A 917 -36.77 31.85 -7.96
CA PRO A 917 -37.60 33.06 -7.85
C PRO A 917 -37.53 33.71 -6.46
N TYR A 918 -37.10 32.96 -5.43
CA TYR A 918 -36.97 33.44 -4.06
C TYR A 918 -35.58 34.01 -3.74
N ARG A 919 -34.64 33.98 -4.70
CA ARG A 919 -33.22 34.36 -4.50
C ARG A 919 -32.61 33.72 -3.25
N HIS A 920 -32.95 32.45 -3.03
CA HIS A 920 -32.47 31.67 -1.89
C HIS A 920 -31.06 31.13 -2.18
N THR A 921 -30.13 31.34 -1.25
CA THR A 921 -28.69 31.09 -1.45
C THR A 921 -28.08 30.26 -0.33
N GLY A 922 -28.87 29.51 0.46
CA GLY A 922 -28.35 28.75 1.62
C GLY A 922 -28.91 27.33 1.79
N ALA A 923 -28.50 26.64 2.85
CA ALA A 923 -28.92 25.27 3.19
C ALA A 923 -29.59 25.13 4.57
N ASN A 924 -30.04 26.25 5.17
CA ASN A 924 -30.64 26.25 6.51
C ASN A 924 -31.91 25.38 6.56
N ILE A 925 -31.86 24.23 7.24
CA ILE A 925 -32.93 23.23 7.21
C ILE A 925 -34.28 23.73 7.73
N ALA A 926 -34.37 24.91 8.33
CA ALA A 926 -35.62 25.54 8.74
C ALA A 926 -36.40 26.21 7.59
N ASP A 927 -35.76 26.54 6.46
CA ASP A 927 -36.40 27.28 5.37
C ASP A 927 -37.44 26.43 4.61
N ARG A 928 -38.62 26.98 4.33
CA ARG A 928 -39.70 26.28 3.62
C ARG A 928 -40.40 27.22 2.64
N PHE A 929 -40.50 26.79 1.38
CA PHE A 929 -41.31 27.47 0.36
C PHE A 929 -42.37 26.53 -0.22
N ALA A 930 -43.48 27.10 -0.68
CA ALA A 930 -44.56 26.35 -1.30
C ALA A 930 -44.13 25.79 -2.68
N TYR A 931 -44.62 24.59 -2.99
CA TYR A 931 -44.47 24.00 -4.31
C TYR A 931 -45.33 24.74 -5.34
N SER A 932 -44.80 24.94 -6.55
CA SER A 932 -45.58 25.34 -7.73
C SER A 932 -44.93 24.79 -9.00
N ASP A 933 -45.68 24.71 -10.11
CA ASP A 933 -45.13 24.24 -11.39
C ASP A 933 -44.02 25.16 -11.92
N GLN A 934 -44.00 26.44 -11.51
CA GLN A 934 -42.93 27.39 -11.87
C GLN A 934 -41.60 27.10 -11.16
N THR A 935 -41.64 26.43 -10.01
CA THR A 935 -40.46 26.06 -9.22
C THR A 935 -39.98 24.63 -9.47
N ASP A 936 -40.64 23.89 -10.37
CA ASP A 936 -40.27 22.56 -10.86
C ASP A 936 -40.59 22.35 -12.36
N PRO A 937 -40.15 23.27 -13.26
CA PRO A 937 -40.56 23.24 -14.68
C PRO A 937 -40.03 22.02 -15.45
N TYR A 938 -39.00 21.35 -14.94
CA TYR A 938 -38.29 20.26 -15.63
C TYR A 938 -38.58 18.87 -15.04
N ARG A 939 -39.69 18.73 -14.30
CA ARG A 939 -40.08 17.46 -13.67
C ARG A 939 -40.15 16.28 -14.65
N LYS A 940 -40.64 16.53 -15.87
CA LYS A 940 -40.80 15.52 -16.94
C LYS A 940 -39.56 15.34 -17.82
N GLY A 941 -38.54 16.17 -17.65
CA GLY A 941 -37.32 16.16 -18.45
C GLY A 941 -36.74 17.57 -18.57
N VAL A 942 -35.41 17.66 -18.66
CA VAL A 942 -34.68 18.91 -18.85
C VAL A 942 -34.56 19.19 -20.35
N PRO A 943 -34.96 20.38 -20.85
CA PRO A 943 -34.69 20.77 -22.23
C PRO A 943 -33.20 20.82 -22.53
N GLU A 944 -32.80 20.41 -23.74
CA GLU A 944 -31.38 20.32 -24.13
C GLU A 944 -30.62 21.64 -23.92
N GLU A 945 -31.22 22.78 -24.27
CA GLU A 945 -30.61 24.11 -24.08
C GLU A 945 -30.34 24.44 -22.61
N VAL A 946 -31.22 24.01 -21.71
CA VAL A 946 -31.05 24.22 -20.27
C VAL A 946 -29.97 23.29 -19.73
N MET A 947 -29.90 22.06 -20.24
CA MET A 947 -28.82 21.13 -19.91
C MET A 947 -27.47 21.70 -20.35
N LYS A 948 -27.34 22.20 -21.58
CA LYS A 948 -26.12 22.84 -22.08
C LYS A 948 -25.71 24.05 -21.25
N ALA A 949 -26.66 24.88 -20.82
CA ALA A 949 -26.37 26.01 -19.93
C ALA A 949 -25.81 25.55 -18.58
N TRP A 950 -26.35 24.46 -18.01
CA TRP A 950 -25.81 23.84 -16.81
C TRP A 950 -24.42 23.24 -17.02
N GLU A 951 -24.19 22.53 -18.14
CA GLU A 951 -22.87 21.96 -18.47
C GLU A 951 -21.81 23.05 -18.63
N HIS A 952 -22.18 24.16 -19.30
CA HIS A 952 -21.33 25.33 -19.40
C HIS A 952 -21.00 25.93 -18.03
N ARG A 953 -21.99 26.01 -17.13
CA ARG A 953 -21.80 26.53 -15.78
C ARG A 953 -20.87 25.65 -14.93
N VAL A 954 -21.02 24.33 -15.03
CA VAL A 954 -20.14 23.36 -14.36
C VAL A 954 -18.70 23.51 -14.87
N THR A 955 -18.50 23.57 -16.19
CA THR A 955 -17.17 23.69 -16.79
C THR A 955 -16.51 25.04 -16.53
N GLU A 956 -17.27 26.14 -16.51
CA GLU A 956 -16.80 27.48 -16.14
C GLU A 956 -16.19 27.49 -14.73
N LEU A 957 -16.94 26.97 -13.74
CA LEU A 957 -16.47 26.90 -12.35
C LEU A 957 -15.31 25.91 -12.20
N PHE A 958 -15.39 24.75 -12.86
CA PHE A 958 -14.32 23.75 -12.78
C PHE A 958 -13.01 24.26 -13.39
N ALA A 959 -13.06 24.95 -14.52
CA ALA A 959 -11.89 25.60 -15.12
C ALA A 959 -11.29 26.67 -14.19
N LEU A 960 -12.13 27.44 -13.48
CA LEU A 960 -11.67 28.36 -12.44
C LEU A 960 -10.97 27.61 -11.29
N PHE A 961 -11.50 26.47 -10.85
CA PHE A 961 -10.87 25.69 -9.79
C PHE A 961 -9.52 25.10 -10.23
N LEU A 962 -9.43 24.59 -11.46
CA LEU A 962 -8.17 24.14 -12.06
C LEU A 962 -7.13 25.26 -12.15
N LYS A 963 -7.56 26.48 -12.50
CA LYS A 963 -6.68 27.65 -12.56
C LYS A 963 -5.98 27.95 -11.24
N HIS A 964 -6.63 27.67 -10.10
CA HIS A 964 -6.12 27.97 -8.75
C HIS A 964 -5.84 26.70 -7.94
N HIS A 965 -5.50 25.59 -8.62
CA HIS A 965 -5.28 24.31 -7.96
C HIS A 965 -4.15 24.34 -6.91
N GLU A 966 -3.18 25.25 -6.99
CA GLU A 966 -2.16 25.40 -5.93
C GLU A 966 -2.74 25.86 -4.58
N HIS A 967 -3.90 26.50 -4.60
CA HIS A 967 -4.61 27.03 -3.43
C HIS A 967 -5.80 26.16 -3.02
N ILE A 968 -6.32 25.32 -3.92
CA ILE A 968 -7.47 24.45 -3.68
C ILE A 968 -7.01 23.03 -3.39
N ASP A 969 -7.29 22.52 -2.19
CA ASP A 969 -6.85 21.18 -1.81
C ASP A 969 -7.89 20.10 -2.15
N ARG A 970 -9.18 20.47 -2.23
CA ARG A 970 -10.28 19.54 -2.50
C ARG A 970 -11.50 20.22 -3.12
N ILE A 971 -12.19 19.50 -4.00
CA ILE A 971 -13.55 19.78 -4.45
C ILE A 971 -14.46 18.62 -4.03
N THR A 972 -15.55 18.87 -3.30
CA THR A 972 -16.50 17.83 -2.86
C THR A 972 -17.88 18.06 -3.45
N LEU A 973 -18.43 17.08 -4.19
CA LEU A 973 -19.83 17.10 -4.61
C LEU A 973 -20.78 16.81 -3.43
N TRP A 974 -21.89 17.53 -3.32
CA TRP A 974 -22.89 17.26 -2.26
C TRP A 974 -23.92 16.20 -2.68
N GLY A 975 -23.42 14.98 -2.79
CA GLY A 975 -24.17 13.80 -3.21
C GLY A 975 -23.68 13.25 -4.55
N LEU A 976 -23.93 11.96 -4.79
CA LEU A 976 -23.45 11.27 -5.98
C LEU A 976 -24.30 11.60 -7.22
N ASN A 977 -25.61 11.38 -7.14
CA ASN A 977 -26.50 11.39 -8.29
C ASN A 977 -27.76 12.23 -8.05
N ASP A 978 -28.40 12.69 -9.12
CA ASP A 978 -29.60 13.54 -9.08
C ASP A 978 -30.77 12.96 -8.28
N GLY A 979 -30.84 11.63 -8.11
CA GLY A 979 -31.89 10.96 -7.34
C GLY A 979 -31.73 11.18 -5.83
N ASN A 980 -30.49 11.34 -5.38
CA ASN A 980 -30.13 11.48 -3.98
C ASN A 980 -29.85 12.94 -3.58
N SER A 981 -29.95 13.88 -4.51
CA SER A 981 -29.76 15.30 -4.22
C SER A 981 -30.78 15.80 -3.18
N TRP A 982 -30.28 16.45 -2.14
CA TRP A 982 -31.08 17.13 -1.12
C TRP A 982 -32.01 18.21 -1.70
N ARG A 983 -31.62 18.80 -2.84
CA ARG A 983 -32.41 19.83 -3.56
C ARG A 983 -33.76 19.35 -4.09
N ASN A 984 -33.96 18.03 -4.22
CA ASN A 984 -35.27 17.47 -4.58
C ASN A 984 -36.35 17.77 -3.51
N ASN A 985 -35.96 17.94 -2.24
CA ASN A 985 -36.92 18.07 -1.13
C ASN A 985 -36.75 19.34 -0.30
N PHE A 986 -35.72 20.14 -0.55
CA PHE A 986 -35.43 21.34 0.22
C PHE A 986 -34.99 22.50 -0.69
N PRO A 987 -35.41 23.76 -0.39
CA PRO A 987 -36.41 24.17 0.62
C PRO A 987 -37.87 23.92 0.19
N ILE A 988 -38.09 23.44 -1.05
CA ILE A 988 -39.40 23.08 -1.60
C ILE A 988 -39.51 21.55 -1.62
N ARG A 989 -40.49 21.01 -0.90
CA ARG A 989 -40.68 19.56 -0.79
C ARG A 989 -41.26 18.97 -2.08
N GLY A 990 -40.64 17.90 -2.58
CA GLY A 990 -41.19 17.08 -3.67
C GLY A 990 -40.91 17.56 -5.09
N ARG A 991 -40.02 18.54 -5.29
CA ARG A 991 -39.55 19.00 -6.62
C ARG A 991 -38.47 18.06 -7.19
N LYS A 992 -38.11 18.22 -8.46
CA LYS A 992 -37.12 17.36 -9.12
C LYS A 992 -35.98 18.18 -9.73
N ASP A 993 -34.84 18.19 -9.05
CA ASP A 993 -33.63 18.92 -9.49
C ASP A 993 -32.65 18.00 -10.25
N TYR A 994 -31.70 18.56 -10.99
CA TYR A 994 -30.71 17.82 -11.78
C TYR A 994 -29.31 18.35 -11.52
N ALA A 995 -28.98 18.51 -10.24
CA ALA A 995 -27.89 19.36 -9.78
C ALA A 995 -26.50 18.69 -9.72
N LEU A 996 -26.42 17.38 -9.92
CA LEU A 996 -25.20 16.60 -9.68
C LEU A 996 -24.62 16.04 -10.98
N LEU A 997 -23.38 15.55 -10.94
CA LEU A 997 -22.65 15.08 -12.13
C LEU A 997 -23.18 13.76 -12.69
N PHE A 998 -23.90 12.98 -11.89
CA PHE A 998 -24.48 11.69 -12.28
C PHE A 998 -25.99 11.77 -12.33
N ASP A 999 -26.58 11.13 -13.34
CA ASP A 999 -28.02 11.04 -13.51
C ASP A 999 -28.66 10.06 -12.50
N ARG A 1000 -29.99 9.99 -12.49
CA ARG A 1000 -30.74 9.10 -11.56
C ARG A 1000 -30.49 7.60 -11.77
N ASN A 1001 -29.83 7.22 -12.87
CA ASN A 1001 -29.45 5.84 -13.19
C ASN A 1001 -27.96 5.58 -12.88
N ASN A 1002 -27.31 6.47 -12.13
CA ASN A 1002 -25.88 6.43 -11.80
C ASN A 1002 -24.95 6.55 -13.01
N GLN A 1003 -25.43 7.07 -14.13
CA GLN A 1003 -24.58 7.30 -15.30
C GLN A 1003 -23.98 8.71 -15.25
N PRO A 1004 -22.68 8.87 -15.56
CA PRO A 1004 -22.07 10.20 -15.64
C PRO A 1004 -22.74 10.99 -16.77
N LYS A 1005 -23.10 12.26 -16.49
CA LYS A 1005 -23.57 13.20 -17.51
C LYS A 1005 -22.42 13.57 -18.46
N ALA A 1006 -22.74 14.09 -19.64
CA ALA A 1006 -21.75 14.45 -20.66
C ALA A 1006 -20.66 15.41 -20.14
N VAL A 1007 -20.99 16.28 -19.18
CA VAL A 1007 -20.04 17.21 -18.57
C VAL A 1007 -18.87 16.52 -17.83
N VAL A 1008 -19.07 15.30 -17.33
CA VAL A 1008 -18.01 14.55 -16.63
C VAL A 1008 -16.82 14.33 -17.55
N GLN A 1009 -17.07 14.01 -18.82
CA GLN A 1009 -16.03 13.85 -19.83
C GLN A 1009 -15.32 15.17 -20.13
N GLN A 1010 -16.07 16.28 -20.24
CA GLN A 1010 -15.51 17.61 -20.45
C GLN A 1010 -14.61 18.04 -19.27
N MET A 1011 -15.00 17.71 -18.04
CA MET A 1011 -14.19 17.95 -16.85
C MET A 1011 -12.89 17.12 -16.88
N ILE A 1012 -12.95 15.85 -17.29
CA ILE A 1012 -11.76 15.01 -17.44
C ILE A 1012 -10.78 15.66 -18.44
N GLU A 1013 -11.28 16.09 -19.60
CA GLU A 1013 -10.46 16.75 -20.63
C GLU A 1013 -9.80 18.04 -20.11
N LEU A 1014 -10.56 18.91 -19.44
CA LEU A 1014 -10.03 20.14 -18.82
C LEU A 1014 -8.94 19.85 -17.78
N ALA A 1015 -9.11 18.81 -16.97
CA ALA A 1015 -8.12 18.45 -15.95
C ALA A 1015 -6.83 17.90 -16.58
N LEU A 1016 -6.94 17.08 -17.63
CA LEU A 1016 -5.78 16.58 -18.36
C LEU A 1016 -5.02 17.70 -19.09
N GLU A 1017 -5.74 18.66 -19.68
CA GLU A 1017 -5.14 19.86 -20.27
C GLU A 1017 -4.39 20.69 -19.23
N ALA A 1018 -4.95 20.86 -18.02
CA ALA A 1018 -4.31 21.60 -16.94
C ALA A 1018 -2.99 20.95 -16.49
N LYS A 1019 -2.89 19.62 -16.49
CA LYS A 1019 -1.64 18.89 -16.17
C LYS A 1019 -0.54 19.03 -17.22
N SER A 1020 -0.92 19.31 -18.47
CA SER A 1020 0.02 19.41 -19.60
C SER A 1020 0.71 20.77 -19.70
N LYS A 1021 0.28 21.75 -18.91
CA LYS A 1021 0.80 23.13 -18.84
C LYS A 1021 1.67 23.27 -17.61
#